data_AF-G7QE47-F1
#
_entry.id   AF-G7QE47-F1
#
_cell.length_a   1.000
_cell.length_b   1.000
_cell.length_c   1.000
_cell.angle_alpha   90.00
_cell.angle_beta   90.00
_cell.angle_gamma   90.00
#
_symmetry.space_group_name_H-M   'P 1'
#
loop_
_entity.id
_entity.type
_entity.pdbx_description
1 polymer ?
#
loop_
_entity_poly.entity_id
_entity_poly.type
_entity_poly.pdbx_seq_one_letter_code
_entity_poly.pdbx_strand_id
1 'polypeptide(L)'
;MKQQGVPDLTTSHPGIDILEPGCRVSPTCTVRRPGDTADAALIRLGRDCTLLDNVRLVVADPRESPASGLTLGDRVIVNVGCYLSGEGGLVIEDEVLLGPHVQILSAGQGLEPAQAGAAPNPSAPAPVAIERGAWIGAGAIILPGCRVGAGAVVGAGSVVASDVPPLAVVAGNPARVMRRRLDTAAGPEGPEAPGLPAGPDPAEEHGVLRLLYDDLKSAHAALRRERDLLQNNYLVLEKGYLDLKDENENLGHRCRDLREEGSQHDARCAAVLEESEALRKHYVRLEEGYKNLLRQYEAVRLAQAGMVQILQSRRHLTRYYLQKMLFGIDAVQASQLRSFAWLLRHRLRPRTRWNTLRDRYRQFGWPGVARLFYEFALRQWKGDQGAAGEAADPAVSLETAKARLREQAEAGFRDFLASDETIRFAPGDRPWLSIVLVLWGQAELTLACLRALAGEAGEGVEIVIVDNASPDATPSLLDRVHGATILRNQDNVGFLLAANQGAMAAAAPLVLFLNNDAVPRPGSLGQARALLAADAGIGAVGGRILLPDGRLQEAGCVVWSDGSCAGYLRGEAAEAPEALFRRDVDFCSGVFLMTRTGLFKELGGFDEAFAPAYYEEVDYCMRLWEHGARVVYDPWIVVDHYEYGSAGSSEAAAKRMATNQKRFQAKHARALADQESAALAGAMLRARMRGTGAARVLYVDDRVPRPDLGGGFPRAQALLAALGEHGLFATVVSLAEPMTTPARRPDDGLPPGFEVMPGLTPDKLVELLEARQGYYDLFFVSRPSNMERLAFLFTEQAGLLGDMAVLYDAEAVWAFRDIHRAAVFGHPMPERQIAQALRQELDLARPAACVLAVSETEREVFRQGGYGDVRVLSHAVAACPTRTPFAERADILFVGALFTPGSPNVDSMVWFVEKVMPLLRRANLGARLIVAGRNDALPRSFAARPDVVLLGRVDDLSAWYGKCRIFVAPTRFSAGIPLKIVEAAGYGLPVVATSLLARQLGWNDGVELLVGDDPETFARQCLRLYREPDLWATVQAGALARIDREYSRDCFHDAVAALLADYPAGRRRPEGA
;
A
#
# COMPACT_ATOMS: atom_id res chain seq x y z
N MET A 1 -36.00 -12.91 0.54
CA MET A 1 -34.92 -12.79 -0.47
C MET A 1 -34.75 -11.31 -0.79
N LYS A 2 -33.75 -10.65 -0.19
CA LYS A 2 -33.37 -9.26 -0.47
C LYS A 2 -32.11 -9.30 -1.36
N GLN A 3 -32.15 -8.60 -2.49
CA GLN A 3 -31.00 -8.43 -3.39
C GLN A 3 -29.97 -7.52 -2.70
N GLN A 4 -28.73 -7.99 -2.52
CA GLN A 4 -27.61 -7.20 -1.99
C GLN A 4 -27.05 -6.28 -3.09
N GLY A 5 -26.81 -5.00 -2.76
CA GLY A 5 -26.04 -4.06 -3.60
C GLY A 5 -26.77 -2.81 -4.08
N VAL A 6 -28.08 -2.69 -3.86
CA VAL A 6 -28.79 -1.39 -3.94
C VAL A 6 -28.81 -0.83 -2.53
N PRO A 7 -28.48 0.47 -2.28
CA PRO A 7 -28.69 1.06 -0.96
C PRO A 7 -30.13 0.78 -0.51
N ASP A 8 -30.39 0.70 0.80
CA ASP A 8 -31.73 0.41 1.35
C ASP A 8 -32.69 1.58 0.99
N LEU A 9 -33.11 1.68 -0.27
CA LEU A 9 -33.86 2.82 -0.80
C LEU A 9 -35.24 2.79 -0.17
N THR A 10 -35.53 3.78 0.67
CA THR A 10 -36.81 3.91 1.32
C THR A 10 -37.79 4.65 0.41
N THR A 11 -39.08 4.30 0.53
CA THR A 11 -40.18 5.02 -0.13
C THR A 11 -40.74 6.14 0.76
N SER A 12 -40.09 6.41 1.90
CA SER A 12 -40.37 7.50 2.83
C SER A 12 -39.06 7.93 3.51
N HIS A 13 -38.90 9.21 3.86
CA HIS A 13 -37.68 9.70 4.52
C HIS A 13 -38.02 10.72 5.60
N PRO A 14 -37.49 10.59 6.83
CA PRO A 14 -37.72 11.59 7.87
C PRO A 14 -37.15 12.94 7.43
N GLY A 15 -38.01 13.95 7.36
CA GLY A 15 -37.66 15.32 6.97
C GLY A 15 -38.06 15.76 5.56
N ILE A 16 -38.50 14.85 4.68
CA ILE A 16 -39.08 15.20 3.38
C ILE A 16 -40.60 15.25 3.51
N ASP A 17 -41.24 16.35 3.12
CA ASP A 17 -42.66 16.59 3.37
C ASP A 17 -43.58 15.88 2.37
N ILE A 18 -43.18 15.84 1.09
CA ILE A 18 -43.93 15.17 0.03
C ILE A 18 -42.99 14.26 -0.77
N LEU A 19 -43.30 12.97 -0.79
CA LEU A 19 -42.70 11.95 -1.67
C LEU A 19 -43.80 11.37 -2.57
N GLU A 20 -43.79 11.72 -3.85
CA GLU A 20 -44.70 11.12 -4.82
C GLU A 20 -44.31 9.66 -5.17
N PRO A 21 -45.24 8.85 -5.71
CA PRO A 21 -44.98 7.43 -6.01
C PRO A 21 -43.74 7.19 -6.90
N GLY A 22 -43.06 6.08 -6.65
CA GLY A 22 -41.87 5.67 -7.41
C GLY A 22 -40.56 6.31 -6.95
N CYS A 23 -40.62 7.26 -6.01
CA CYS A 23 -39.43 7.85 -5.39
C CYS A 23 -38.59 6.80 -4.63
N ARG A 24 -37.27 6.93 -4.74
CA ARG A 24 -36.28 6.10 -4.04
C ARG A 24 -35.24 6.99 -3.36
N VAL A 25 -35.15 6.95 -2.03
CA VAL A 25 -34.23 7.80 -1.26
C VAL A 25 -33.33 6.94 -0.39
N SER A 26 -32.01 7.17 -0.43
CA SER A 26 -31.07 6.48 0.46
C SER A 26 -31.29 6.88 1.94
N PRO A 27 -31.17 5.96 2.92
CA PRO A 27 -31.28 6.28 4.35
C PRO A 27 -30.14 7.17 4.86
N THR A 28 -29.05 7.28 4.09
CA THR A 28 -27.90 8.13 4.42
C THR A 28 -28.10 9.59 4.00
N CYS A 29 -29.21 9.91 3.33
CA CYS A 29 -29.59 11.29 3.05
C CYS A 29 -29.83 12.05 4.36
N THR A 30 -29.39 13.31 4.41
CA THR A 30 -29.56 14.16 5.59
C THR A 30 -30.40 15.37 5.25
N VAL A 31 -31.36 15.70 6.11
CA VAL A 31 -32.22 16.89 5.98
C VAL A 31 -31.95 17.85 7.13
N ARG A 32 -31.54 19.09 6.81
CA ARG A 32 -31.47 20.19 7.78
C ARG A 32 -32.70 21.09 7.60
N ARG A 33 -33.55 21.14 8.63
CA ARG A 33 -34.71 22.04 8.73
C ARG A 33 -34.87 22.57 10.16
N PRO A 34 -35.50 23.74 10.40
CA PRO A 34 -35.80 24.24 11.74
C PRO A 34 -36.89 23.42 12.45
N GLY A 35 -36.84 23.35 13.78
CA GLY A 35 -37.63 22.42 14.60
C GLY A 35 -39.13 22.74 14.76
N ASP A 36 -39.59 23.96 14.44
CA ASP A 36 -40.97 24.42 14.70
C ASP A 36 -41.85 24.57 13.44
N THR A 37 -41.41 24.07 12.27
CA THR A 37 -42.08 24.32 10.98
C THR A 37 -42.75 23.06 10.39
N ALA A 38 -43.28 22.18 11.23
CA ALA A 38 -43.88 20.91 10.81
C ALA A 38 -45.08 21.07 9.85
N ASP A 39 -45.77 22.22 9.85
CA ASP A 39 -46.96 22.47 9.04
C ASP A 39 -46.70 23.04 7.64
N ALA A 40 -45.45 23.41 7.32
CA ALA A 40 -45.08 23.91 6.00
C ALA A 40 -44.41 22.78 5.18
N ALA A 41 -45.01 22.39 4.05
CA ALA A 41 -44.42 21.43 3.12
C ALA A 41 -43.30 22.07 2.28
N LEU A 42 -42.09 22.12 2.85
CA LEU A 42 -40.91 22.81 2.34
C LEU A 42 -40.08 21.96 1.36
N ILE A 43 -40.09 20.64 1.49
CA ILE A 43 -39.33 19.73 0.63
C ILE A 43 -40.28 18.78 -0.10
N ARG A 44 -40.30 18.87 -1.43
CA ARG A 44 -41.23 18.12 -2.29
C ARG A 44 -40.49 17.39 -3.40
N LEU A 45 -40.76 16.10 -3.56
CA LEU A 45 -40.22 15.24 -4.62
C LEU A 45 -41.35 14.73 -5.52
N GLY A 46 -41.28 15.02 -6.82
CA GLY A 46 -42.13 14.46 -7.86
C GLY A 46 -41.89 12.97 -8.12
N ARG A 47 -42.69 12.36 -8.99
CA ARG A 47 -42.72 10.90 -9.20
C ARG A 47 -41.38 10.38 -9.71
N ASP A 48 -41.06 9.13 -9.35
CA ASP A 48 -39.88 8.42 -9.85
C ASP A 48 -38.52 9.12 -9.62
N CYS A 49 -38.41 10.01 -8.62
CA CYS A 49 -37.13 10.60 -8.23
C CYS A 49 -36.19 9.57 -7.59
N THR A 50 -34.88 9.74 -7.76
CA THR A 50 -33.88 8.91 -7.07
C THR A 50 -32.81 9.77 -6.41
N LEU A 51 -32.69 9.68 -5.08
CA LEU A 51 -31.64 10.32 -4.27
C LEU A 51 -30.70 9.24 -3.72
N LEU A 52 -29.42 9.31 -4.11
CA LEU A 52 -28.38 8.35 -3.71
C LEU A 52 -27.66 8.76 -2.40
N ASP A 53 -26.65 7.99 -2.01
CA ASP A 53 -26.04 8.09 -0.69
C ASP A 53 -25.44 9.48 -0.36
N ASN A 54 -25.53 9.87 0.91
CA ASN A 54 -24.94 11.10 1.47
C ASN A 54 -25.41 12.41 0.82
N VAL A 55 -26.59 12.45 0.19
CA VAL A 55 -27.20 13.69 -0.28
C VAL A 55 -27.67 14.53 0.90
N ARG A 56 -27.34 15.82 0.91
CA ARG A 56 -27.74 16.77 1.95
C ARG A 56 -28.76 17.77 1.41
N LEU A 57 -29.95 17.79 2.01
CA LEU A 57 -31.02 18.74 1.72
C LEU A 57 -31.09 19.78 2.84
N VAL A 58 -31.14 21.05 2.49
CA VAL A 58 -31.07 22.14 3.47
C VAL A 58 -32.14 23.19 3.19
N VAL A 59 -32.99 23.49 4.18
CA VAL A 59 -33.99 24.57 4.12
C VAL A 59 -33.90 25.45 5.37
N ALA A 60 -34.28 26.71 5.24
CA ALA A 60 -34.32 27.69 6.33
C ALA A 60 -35.75 27.83 6.90
N ASP A 61 -35.89 28.55 8.02
CA ASP A 61 -37.20 28.89 8.59
C ASP A 61 -37.95 29.83 7.63
N PRO A 62 -39.17 29.50 7.18
CA PRO A 62 -39.98 30.38 6.33
C PRO A 62 -40.25 31.77 6.94
N ARG A 63 -40.15 31.90 8.27
CA ARG A 63 -40.24 33.19 8.97
C ARG A 63 -39.02 34.07 8.75
N GLU A 64 -37.85 33.46 8.54
CA GLU A 64 -36.57 34.14 8.31
C GLU A 64 -36.25 34.26 6.81
N SER A 65 -36.68 33.28 6.02
CA SER A 65 -36.57 33.28 4.55
C SER A 65 -37.90 32.80 3.94
N PRO A 66 -38.81 33.73 3.58
CA PRO A 66 -40.11 33.39 2.99
C PRO A 66 -40.03 32.58 1.68
N ALA A 67 -38.89 32.64 0.98
CA ALA A 67 -38.63 31.90 -0.25
C ALA A 67 -38.07 30.48 0.02
N SER A 68 -37.85 30.10 1.28
CA SER A 68 -37.30 28.79 1.66
C SER A 68 -38.17 27.66 1.14
N GLY A 69 -37.58 26.74 0.41
CA GLY A 69 -38.25 25.58 -0.16
C GLY A 69 -37.39 24.87 -1.19
N LEU A 70 -37.58 23.56 -1.32
CA LEU A 70 -36.89 22.70 -2.28
C LEU A 70 -37.92 21.83 -3.00
N THR A 71 -38.05 22.03 -4.31
CA THR A 71 -38.96 21.23 -5.15
C THR A 71 -38.19 20.51 -6.24
N LEU A 72 -38.34 19.20 -6.31
CA LEU A 72 -37.90 18.36 -7.43
C LEU A 72 -39.12 17.91 -8.24
N GLY A 73 -39.07 18.04 -9.57
CA GLY A 73 -40.08 17.55 -10.51
C GLY A 73 -40.03 16.03 -10.67
N ASP A 74 -40.65 15.50 -11.72
CA ASP A 74 -40.70 14.07 -12.00
C ASP A 74 -39.36 13.55 -12.60
N ARG A 75 -38.97 12.31 -12.27
CA ARG A 75 -37.81 11.60 -12.84
C ARG A 75 -36.46 12.32 -12.65
N VAL A 76 -36.32 13.07 -11.55
CA VAL A 76 -35.04 13.71 -11.18
C VAL A 76 -34.10 12.71 -10.53
N ILE A 77 -32.83 12.71 -10.93
CA ILE A 77 -31.78 11.86 -10.35
C ILE A 77 -30.73 12.72 -9.66
N VAL A 78 -30.57 12.53 -8.36
CA VAL A 78 -29.55 13.17 -7.53
C VAL A 78 -28.52 12.13 -7.09
N ASN A 79 -27.29 12.27 -7.60
CA ASN A 79 -26.22 11.31 -7.36
C ASN A 79 -25.51 11.54 -6.02
N VAL A 80 -24.59 10.65 -5.65
CA VAL A 80 -23.98 10.57 -4.32
C VAL A 80 -23.31 11.88 -3.90
N GLY A 81 -23.47 12.24 -2.63
CA GLY A 81 -22.75 13.34 -1.98
C GLY A 81 -23.11 14.76 -2.46
N CYS A 82 -24.26 14.96 -3.11
CA CYS A 82 -24.74 16.29 -3.51
C CYS A 82 -25.21 17.14 -2.32
N TYR A 83 -25.03 18.45 -2.42
CA TYR A 83 -25.51 19.45 -1.46
C TYR A 83 -26.56 20.35 -2.12
N LEU A 84 -27.81 20.29 -1.65
CA LEU A 84 -28.93 21.05 -2.21
C LEU A 84 -29.45 22.07 -1.18
N SER A 85 -29.12 23.34 -1.39
CA SER A 85 -29.65 24.45 -0.60
C SER A 85 -30.98 24.93 -1.18
N GLY A 86 -32.05 24.82 -0.39
CA GLY A 86 -33.35 25.47 -0.60
C GLY A 86 -33.58 26.69 0.29
N GLU A 87 -32.57 27.18 1.01
CA GLU A 87 -32.67 28.33 1.94
C GLU A 87 -33.16 29.62 1.28
N GLY A 88 -32.82 29.87 0.01
CA GLY A 88 -33.35 30.97 -0.81
C GLY A 88 -34.35 30.55 -1.88
N GLY A 89 -34.82 29.30 -1.83
CA GLY A 89 -35.67 28.67 -2.83
C GLY A 89 -34.86 27.90 -3.88
N LEU A 90 -35.23 26.64 -4.10
CA LEU A 90 -34.68 25.79 -5.14
C LEU A 90 -35.80 25.04 -5.86
N VAL A 91 -35.87 25.22 -7.18
CA VAL A 91 -36.75 24.46 -8.06
C VAL A 91 -35.92 23.70 -9.07
N ILE A 92 -36.08 22.40 -9.12
CA ILE A 92 -35.52 21.52 -10.14
C ILE A 92 -36.69 20.87 -10.86
N GLU A 93 -36.85 21.12 -12.15
CA GLU A 93 -37.93 20.59 -12.98
C GLU A 93 -37.67 19.14 -13.42
N ASP A 94 -38.59 18.58 -14.21
CA ASP A 94 -38.59 17.17 -14.60
C ASP A 94 -37.34 16.76 -15.39
N GLU A 95 -36.96 15.49 -15.28
CA GLU A 95 -35.92 14.84 -16.10
C GLU A 95 -34.52 15.46 -15.94
N VAL A 96 -34.27 16.14 -14.84
CA VAL A 96 -32.95 16.69 -14.51
C VAL A 96 -32.05 15.60 -13.92
N LEU A 97 -30.78 15.60 -14.35
CA LEU A 97 -29.73 14.73 -13.82
C LEU A 97 -28.65 15.55 -13.12
N LEU A 98 -28.40 15.27 -11.84
CA LEU A 98 -27.26 15.81 -11.09
C LEU A 98 -26.16 14.75 -10.96
N GLY A 99 -24.95 15.07 -11.41
CA GLY A 99 -23.75 14.25 -11.20
C GLY A 99 -23.34 14.18 -9.73
N PRO A 100 -22.41 13.29 -9.36
CA PRO A 100 -21.97 13.15 -7.97
C PRO A 100 -21.31 14.43 -7.47
N HIS A 101 -21.47 14.73 -6.18
CA HIS A 101 -20.87 15.89 -5.50
C HIS A 101 -21.24 17.27 -6.07
N VAL A 102 -22.37 17.40 -6.76
CA VAL A 102 -22.89 18.71 -7.19
C VAL A 102 -23.32 19.53 -5.98
N GLN A 103 -22.98 20.82 -5.97
CA GLN A 103 -23.39 21.76 -4.93
C GLN A 103 -24.28 22.83 -5.54
N ILE A 104 -25.51 22.96 -5.03
CA ILE A 104 -26.44 24.02 -5.41
C ILE A 104 -26.67 24.91 -4.19
N LEU A 105 -26.32 26.18 -4.32
CA LEU A 105 -26.36 27.17 -3.25
C LEU A 105 -27.43 28.20 -3.57
N SER A 106 -28.44 28.36 -2.71
CA SER A 106 -29.48 29.41 -2.82
C SER A 106 -29.35 30.48 -1.73
N ALA A 107 -28.37 30.34 -0.83
CA ALA A 107 -27.99 31.33 0.17
C ALA A 107 -26.48 31.23 0.45
N GLY A 108 -25.89 32.32 0.95
CA GLY A 108 -24.47 32.40 1.32
C GLY A 108 -24.23 33.43 2.44
N GLN A 109 -23.03 33.42 3.02
CA GLN A 109 -22.60 34.47 3.95
C GLN A 109 -22.04 35.65 3.15
N GLY A 110 -22.60 36.84 3.32
CA GLY A 110 -22.09 38.06 2.67
C GLY A 110 -20.69 38.40 3.18
N LEU A 111 -19.84 38.92 2.29
CA LEU A 111 -18.46 39.34 2.61
C LEU A 111 -18.35 40.81 3.06
N GLU A 112 -19.47 41.52 3.20
CA GLU A 112 -19.48 42.91 3.67
C GLU A 112 -19.33 42.96 5.20
N PRO A 113 -18.36 43.71 5.75
CA PRO A 113 -18.18 43.83 7.19
C PRO A 113 -19.43 44.46 7.82
N ALA A 114 -19.99 43.77 8.82
CA ALA A 114 -21.11 44.30 9.59
C ALA A 114 -20.72 45.66 10.22
N GLN A 115 -21.54 46.69 9.99
CA GLN A 115 -21.43 47.93 10.75
C GLN A 115 -21.61 47.61 12.24
N ALA A 116 -20.73 48.16 13.08
CA ALA A 116 -20.69 47.87 14.52
C ALA A 116 -22.07 48.07 15.17
N GLY A 117 -22.65 46.97 15.66
CA GLY A 117 -23.95 46.96 16.35
C GLY A 117 -25.12 46.31 15.58
N ALA A 118 -24.92 45.87 14.33
CA ALA A 118 -25.93 45.13 13.57
C ALA A 118 -25.58 43.63 13.44
N ALA A 119 -26.60 42.76 13.45
CA ALA A 119 -26.46 41.33 13.17
C ALA A 119 -25.74 41.09 11.83
N PRO A 120 -24.93 40.01 11.70
CA PRO A 120 -24.17 39.74 10.47
C PRO A 120 -25.09 39.73 9.24
N ASN A 121 -24.73 40.51 8.23
CA ASN A 121 -25.54 40.75 7.04
C ASN A 121 -25.56 39.48 6.17
N PRO A 122 -26.69 38.73 6.09
CA PRO A 122 -26.78 37.58 5.21
C PRO A 122 -26.68 38.07 3.77
N SER A 123 -25.94 37.39 2.88
CA SER A 123 -26.18 37.65 1.45
C SER A 123 -27.64 37.28 1.20
N ALA A 124 -28.42 38.16 0.57
CA ALA A 124 -29.84 37.92 0.37
C ALA A 124 -30.06 36.54 -0.27
N PRO A 125 -30.86 35.65 0.35
CA PRO A 125 -31.21 34.37 -0.26
C PRO A 125 -31.77 34.63 -1.67
N ALA A 126 -31.26 33.90 -2.66
CA ALA A 126 -31.61 34.11 -4.06
C ALA A 126 -32.01 32.78 -4.71
N PRO A 127 -33.19 32.71 -5.34
CA PRO A 127 -33.75 31.46 -5.82
C PRO A 127 -32.92 30.89 -6.97
N VAL A 128 -32.73 29.57 -6.95
CA VAL A 128 -32.09 28.83 -8.04
C VAL A 128 -33.14 27.99 -8.74
N ALA A 129 -33.14 28.04 -10.08
CA ALA A 129 -34.05 27.26 -10.91
C ALA A 129 -33.25 26.41 -11.90
N ILE A 130 -33.50 25.09 -11.94
CA ILE A 130 -32.96 24.18 -12.96
C ILE A 130 -34.13 23.64 -13.76
N GLU A 131 -34.19 24.02 -15.03
CA GLU A 131 -35.30 23.70 -15.91
C GLU A 131 -35.19 22.29 -16.52
N ARG A 132 -36.31 21.83 -17.08
CA ARG A 132 -36.53 20.46 -17.55
C ARG A 132 -35.39 19.93 -18.43
N GLY A 133 -34.97 18.69 -18.15
CA GLY A 133 -34.00 17.97 -18.98
C GLY A 133 -32.57 18.50 -18.92
N ALA A 134 -32.26 19.42 -17.99
CA ALA A 134 -30.90 19.90 -17.77
C ALA A 134 -30.01 18.80 -17.14
N TRP A 135 -28.72 18.81 -17.47
CA TRP A 135 -27.73 17.89 -16.91
C TRP A 135 -26.59 18.66 -16.24
N ILE A 136 -26.37 18.40 -14.96
CA ILE A 136 -25.29 19.01 -14.18
C ILE A 136 -24.17 18.00 -13.96
N GLY A 137 -22.97 18.30 -14.45
CA GLY A 137 -21.80 17.43 -14.36
C GLY A 137 -21.26 17.29 -12.93
N ALA A 138 -20.51 16.22 -12.68
CA ALA A 138 -19.93 15.90 -11.37
C ALA A 138 -19.14 17.07 -10.77
N GLY A 139 -19.33 17.34 -9.47
CA GLY A 139 -18.60 18.39 -8.75
C GLY A 139 -18.88 19.83 -9.18
N ALA A 140 -19.88 20.09 -10.03
CA ALA A 140 -20.25 21.45 -10.40
C ALA A 140 -20.91 22.21 -9.23
N ILE A 141 -20.70 23.52 -9.18
CA ILE A 141 -21.23 24.43 -8.17
C ILE A 141 -22.17 25.44 -8.86
N ILE A 142 -23.42 25.52 -8.42
CA ILE A 142 -24.40 26.51 -8.87
C ILE A 142 -24.57 27.57 -7.78
N LEU A 143 -24.29 28.83 -8.10
CA LEU A 143 -24.34 29.95 -7.15
C LEU A 143 -25.76 30.52 -7.00
N PRO A 144 -26.04 31.25 -5.90
CA PRO A 144 -27.37 31.82 -5.64
C PRO A 144 -27.86 32.71 -6.78
N GLY A 145 -29.16 32.66 -7.07
CA GLY A 145 -29.81 33.48 -8.09
C GLY A 145 -29.65 33.01 -9.53
N CYS A 146 -28.98 31.88 -9.78
CA CYS A 146 -28.80 31.36 -11.14
C CYS A 146 -29.99 30.53 -11.63
N ARG A 147 -30.35 30.70 -12.90
CA ARG A 147 -31.26 29.82 -13.66
C ARG A 147 -30.48 28.99 -14.66
N VAL A 148 -30.66 27.67 -14.64
CA VAL A 148 -30.14 26.74 -15.66
C VAL A 148 -31.27 26.36 -16.61
N GLY A 149 -31.20 26.86 -17.84
CA GLY A 149 -32.29 26.72 -18.82
C GLY A 149 -32.52 25.29 -19.33
N ALA A 150 -33.70 25.04 -19.88
CA ALA A 150 -34.14 23.71 -20.28
C ALA A 150 -33.17 23.01 -21.23
N GLY A 151 -32.87 21.75 -20.96
CA GLY A 151 -31.93 20.93 -21.74
C GLY A 151 -30.47 21.41 -21.72
N ALA A 152 -30.10 22.38 -20.89
CA ALA A 152 -28.73 22.84 -20.76
C ALA A 152 -27.82 21.78 -20.10
N VAL A 153 -26.51 21.84 -20.39
CA VAL A 153 -25.51 20.94 -19.81
C VAL A 153 -24.42 21.77 -19.13
N VAL A 154 -24.21 21.54 -17.84
CA VAL A 154 -23.11 22.13 -17.07
C VAL A 154 -21.99 21.10 -16.98
N GLY A 155 -20.79 21.45 -17.46
CA GLY A 155 -19.62 20.57 -17.41
C GLY A 155 -19.18 20.26 -15.98
N ALA A 156 -18.54 19.11 -15.77
CA ALA A 156 -18.00 18.72 -14.46
C ALA A 156 -17.04 19.78 -13.89
N GLY A 157 -17.08 19.99 -12.57
CA GLY A 157 -16.24 20.95 -11.84
C GLY A 157 -16.50 22.43 -12.17
N SER A 158 -17.56 22.76 -12.91
CA SER A 158 -17.84 24.15 -13.33
C SER A 158 -18.51 24.96 -12.22
N VAL A 159 -18.25 26.26 -12.17
CA VAL A 159 -18.90 27.20 -11.22
C VAL A 159 -19.85 28.11 -11.99
N VAL A 160 -21.16 27.86 -11.89
CA VAL A 160 -22.20 28.66 -12.54
C VAL A 160 -22.51 29.87 -11.67
N ALA A 161 -22.02 31.03 -12.11
CA ALA A 161 -22.17 32.32 -11.42
C ALA A 161 -23.20 33.26 -12.09
N SER A 162 -23.84 32.80 -13.17
CA SER A 162 -24.86 33.54 -13.92
C SER A 162 -25.78 32.58 -14.66
N ASP A 163 -26.96 33.04 -15.08
CA ASP A 163 -27.93 32.25 -15.83
C ASP A 163 -27.32 31.54 -17.05
N VAL A 164 -27.69 30.26 -17.20
CA VAL A 164 -27.33 29.41 -18.33
C VAL A 164 -28.52 29.37 -19.29
N PRO A 165 -28.36 29.83 -20.55
CA PRO A 165 -29.44 29.79 -21.53
C PRO A 165 -29.92 28.34 -21.80
N PRO A 166 -31.20 28.14 -22.17
CA PRO A 166 -31.70 26.83 -22.62
C PRO A 166 -30.82 26.25 -23.73
N LEU A 167 -30.66 24.92 -23.70
CA LEU A 167 -29.82 24.14 -24.61
C LEU A 167 -28.34 24.54 -24.60
N ALA A 168 -27.88 25.46 -23.76
CA ALA A 168 -26.47 25.81 -23.69
C ALA A 168 -25.63 24.70 -23.04
N VAL A 169 -24.42 24.51 -23.52
CA VAL A 169 -23.39 23.72 -22.85
C VAL A 169 -22.40 24.71 -22.26
N VAL A 170 -22.29 24.76 -20.93
CA VAL A 170 -21.38 25.65 -20.21
C VAL A 170 -20.28 24.86 -19.50
N ALA A 171 -19.08 25.42 -19.39
CA ALA A 171 -18.00 24.82 -18.62
C ALA A 171 -17.04 25.90 -18.07
N GLY A 172 -16.31 25.57 -16.99
CA GLY A 172 -15.25 26.40 -16.41
C GLY A 172 -15.61 27.09 -15.08
N ASN A 173 -14.67 27.86 -14.53
CA ASN A 173 -14.82 28.66 -13.32
C ASN A 173 -14.36 30.13 -13.58
N PRO A 174 -15.28 31.09 -13.76
CA PRO A 174 -16.74 30.91 -13.86
C PRO A 174 -17.13 30.21 -15.17
N ALA A 175 -18.27 29.52 -15.15
CA ALA A 175 -18.79 28.75 -16.27
C ALA A 175 -19.18 29.67 -17.43
N ARG A 176 -18.69 29.38 -18.64
CA ARG A 176 -19.03 30.14 -19.86
C ARG A 176 -19.70 29.24 -20.89
N VAL A 177 -20.58 29.82 -21.71
CA VAL A 177 -21.22 29.10 -22.83
C VAL A 177 -20.16 28.67 -23.82
N MET A 178 -19.98 27.36 -23.97
CA MET A 178 -19.07 26.74 -24.93
C MET A 178 -19.75 26.55 -26.29
N ARG A 179 -21.03 26.18 -26.27
CA ARG A 179 -21.88 25.97 -27.45
C ARG A 179 -23.36 25.90 -27.05
N ARG A 180 -24.27 25.85 -28.03
CA ARG A 180 -25.68 25.50 -27.84
C ARG A 180 -25.98 24.15 -28.53
N ARG A 181 -26.85 23.34 -27.92
CA ARG A 181 -27.40 22.10 -28.49
C ARG A 181 -28.44 22.47 -29.56
N LEU A 182 -28.61 21.61 -30.57
CA LEU A 182 -29.62 21.79 -31.60
C LEU A 182 -31.01 21.52 -30.99
N ASP A 183 -31.96 22.41 -31.25
CA ASP A 183 -33.37 22.24 -30.86
C ASP A 183 -34.04 21.23 -31.81
N THR A 184 -34.40 20.06 -31.30
CA THR A 184 -35.06 19.00 -32.10
C THR A 184 -36.58 19.00 -31.94
N ALA A 185 -37.17 20.03 -31.32
CA ALA A 185 -38.62 20.13 -31.12
C ALA A 185 -39.31 21.00 -32.19
N ALA A 186 -39.47 20.46 -33.41
CA ALA A 186 -40.33 21.06 -34.44
C ALA A 186 -41.16 20.01 -35.21
N GLY A 187 -42.31 19.63 -34.61
CA GLY A 187 -43.60 19.28 -35.24
C GLY A 187 -43.92 17.80 -35.56
N PRO A 188 -45.21 17.39 -35.73
CA PRO A 188 -46.50 18.00 -35.33
C PRO A 188 -47.44 17.04 -34.52
N GLU A 189 -48.63 17.51 -34.16
CA GLU A 189 -49.70 16.85 -33.36
C GLU A 189 -50.17 15.46 -33.88
N GLY A 190 -50.70 14.63 -32.95
CA GLY A 190 -50.86 13.16 -33.02
C GLY A 190 -51.73 12.55 -34.15
N PRO A 191 -51.70 11.21 -34.32
CA PRO A 191 -52.65 10.34 -33.60
C PRO A 191 -52.07 8.98 -33.10
N GLU A 192 -52.94 8.21 -32.43
CA GLU A 192 -52.80 6.92 -31.73
C GLU A 192 -51.68 5.93 -32.10
N ALA A 193 -51.20 5.21 -31.08
CA ALA A 193 -50.10 4.25 -31.10
C ALA A 193 -50.36 2.99 -31.97
N PRO A 194 -49.37 2.56 -32.78
CA PRO A 194 -49.19 1.17 -33.18
C PRO A 194 -47.93 0.55 -32.56
N GLY A 195 -48.01 -0.74 -32.22
CA GLY A 195 -47.03 -1.49 -31.42
C GLY A 195 -45.60 -1.54 -31.98
N LEU A 196 -44.63 -1.57 -31.05
CA LEU A 196 -43.19 -1.69 -31.32
C LEU A 196 -42.81 -3.10 -31.83
N PRO A 197 -41.97 -3.23 -32.88
CA PRO A 197 -41.42 -4.50 -33.31
C PRO A 197 -40.25 -4.96 -32.43
N ALA A 198 -39.99 -6.28 -32.42
CA ALA A 198 -38.97 -6.94 -31.60
C ALA A 198 -37.53 -6.48 -31.92
N GLY A 199 -36.72 -6.30 -30.87
CA GLY A 199 -35.30 -5.91 -30.95
C GLY A 199 -34.35 -7.06 -31.35
N PRO A 200 -33.06 -6.74 -31.62
CA PRO A 200 -32.08 -7.71 -32.13
C PRO A 200 -31.73 -8.81 -31.12
N ASP A 201 -31.16 -9.92 -31.61
CA ASP A 201 -30.86 -11.12 -30.83
C ASP A 201 -29.79 -10.83 -29.74
N PRO A 202 -30.05 -11.13 -28.46
CA PRO A 202 -29.14 -10.80 -27.35
C PRO A 202 -27.75 -11.47 -27.37
N ALA A 203 -27.49 -12.40 -28.29
CA ALA A 203 -26.15 -12.92 -28.54
C ALA A 203 -25.24 -11.88 -29.24
N GLU A 204 -25.79 -11.02 -30.11
CA GLU A 204 -25.04 -9.97 -30.80
C GLU A 204 -24.73 -8.76 -29.88
N GLU A 205 -25.65 -8.39 -28.98
CA GLU A 205 -25.40 -7.34 -27.96
C GLU A 205 -24.27 -7.73 -26.99
N HIS A 206 -24.16 -9.01 -26.64
CA HIS A 206 -23.14 -9.51 -25.73
C HIS A 206 -21.73 -9.49 -26.34
N GLY A 207 -21.62 -9.72 -27.65
CA GLY A 207 -20.35 -9.66 -28.39
C GLY A 207 -19.77 -8.24 -28.46
N VAL A 208 -20.63 -7.22 -28.64
CA VAL A 208 -20.22 -5.81 -28.71
C VAL A 208 -19.75 -5.29 -27.35
N LEU A 209 -20.43 -5.68 -26.25
CA LEU A 209 -20.02 -5.31 -24.88
C LEU A 209 -18.67 -5.90 -24.48
N ARG A 210 -18.34 -7.09 -24.99
CA ARG A 210 -17.07 -7.76 -24.71
C ARG A 210 -15.89 -7.06 -25.38
N LEU A 211 -16.06 -6.60 -26.63
CA LEU A 211 -15.06 -5.80 -27.34
C LEU A 211 -14.80 -4.45 -26.65
N LEU A 212 -15.87 -3.76 -26.23
CA LEU A 212 -15.79 -2.50 -25.48
C LEU A 212 -15.07 -2.68 -24.12
N TYR A 213 -15.22 -3.85 -23.50
CA TYR A 213 -14.54 -4.19 -22.25
C TYR A 213 -13.04 -4.42 -22.47
N ASP A 214 -12.67 -5.08 -23.55
CA ASP A 214 -11.28 -5.33 -23.93
C ASP A 214 -10.54 -4.02 -24.30
N ASP A 215 -11.24 -3.08 -24.95
CA ASP A 215 -10.72 -1.74 -25.24
C ASP A 215 -10.51 -0.89 -23.96
N LEU A 216 -11.46 -0.91 -23.03
CA LEU A 216 -11.30 -0.24 -21.72
C LEU A 216 -10.20 -0.86 -20.87
N LYS A 217 -10.06 -2.19 -20.91
CA LYS A 217 -8.98 -2.92 -20.24
C LYS A 217 -7.61 -2.48 -20.78
N SER A 218 -7.52 -2.27 -22.10
CA SER A 218 -6.30 -1.78 -22.76
C SER A 218 -6.00 -0.32 -22.40
N ALA A 219 -7.02 0.55 -22.36
CA ALA A 219 -6.87 1.95 -21.93
C ALA A 219 -6.48 2.08 -20.45
N HIS A 220 -7.06 1.24 -19.57
CA HIS A 220 -6.69 1.19 -18.15
C HIS A 220 -5.23 0.74 -17.98
N ALA A 221 -4.75 -0.23 -18.76
CA ALA A 221 -3.35 -0.65 -18.75
C ALA A 221 -2.37 0.43 -19.26
N ALA A 222 -2.81 1.29 -20.19
CA ALA A 222 -2.02 2.43 -20.66
C ALA A 222 -1.95 3.56 -19.61
N LEU A 223 -3.09 3.97 -19.05
CA LEU A 223 -3.16 5.00 -18.02
C LEU A 223 -2.49 4.59 -16.70
N ARG A 224 -2.49 3.29 -16.37
CA ARG A 224 -1.74 2.74 -15.23
C ARG A 224 -0.23 2.95 -15.41
N ARG A 225 0.31 2.69 -16.62
CA ARG A 225 1.74 2.88 -16.92
C ARG A 225 2.15 4.35 -16.83
N GLU A 226 1.30 5.26 -17.30
CA GLU A 226 1.54 6.71 -17.24
C GLU A 226 1.44 7.26 -15.81
N ARG A 227 0.50 6.74 -15.00
CA ARG A 227 0.38 7.06 -13.56
C ARG A 227 1.63 6.63 -12.80
N ASP A 228 2.10 5.41 -13.05
CA ASP A 228 3.25 4.84 -12.35
C ASP A 228 4.54 5.60 -12.69
N LEU A 229 4.69 6.08 -13.94
CA LEU A 229 5.79 6.97 -14.36
C LEU A 229 5.75 8.35 -13.67
N LEU A 230 4.57 8.97 -13.55
CA LEU A 230 4.44 10.29 -12.93
C LEU A 230 4.52 10.24 -11.39
N GLN A 231 4.11 9.14 -10.77
CA GLN A 231 4.26 8.93 -9.32
C GLN A 231 5.72 8.80 -8.91
N ASN A 232 6.55 8.13 -9.72
CA ASN A 232 8.00 8.05 -9.47
C ASN A 232 8.67 9.42 -9.58
N ASN A 233 8.29 10.23 -10.57
CA ASN A 233 8.79 11.61 -10.71
C ASN A 233 8.30 12.53 -9.58
N TYR A 234 7.06 12.34 -9.11
CA TYR A 234 6.49 13.09 -7.99
C TYR A 234 7.20 12.78 -6.66
N LEU A 235 7.50 11.50 -6.37
CA LEU A 235 8.19 11.09 -5.13
C LEU A 235 9.65 11.56 -5.06
N VAL A 236 10.37 11.56 -6.20
CA VAL A 236 11.75 12.08 -6.29
C VAL A 236 11.77 13.59 -6.07
N LEU A 237 10.79 14.32 -6.60
CA LEU A 237 10.67 15.78 -6.44
C LEU A 237 10.09 16.19 -5.09
N GLU A 238 9.21 15.39 -4.48
CA GLU A 238 8.70 15.59 -3.12
C GLU A 238 9.84 15.45 -2.10
N LYS A 239 10.71 14.45 -2.27
CA LYS A 239 11.93 14.31 -1.47
C LYS A 239 12.88 15.50 -1.65
N GLY A 240 13.18 15.89 -2.89
CA GLY A 240 14.01 17.07 -3.16
C GLY A 240 13.42 18.38 -2.63
N TYR A 241 12.10 18.54 -2.66
CA TYR A 241 11.40 19.71 -2.12
C TYR A 241 11.38 19.71 -0.58
N LEU A 242 11.23 18.55 0.07
CA LEU A 242 11.32 18.42 1.53
C LEU A 242 12.75 18.67 2.03
N ASP A 243 13.75 18.13 1.34
CA ASP A 243 15.17 18.36 1.66
C ASP A 243 15.53 19.85 1.55
N LEU A 244 15.09 20.52 0.47
CA LEU A 244 15.26 21.98 0.28
C LEU A 244 14.45 22.81 1.29
N LYS A 245 13.28 22.33 1.72
CA LYS A 245 12.47 23.02 2.74
C LYS A 245 13.14 22.97 4.11
N ASP A 246 13.70 21.82 4.47
CA ASP A 246 14.47 21.64 5.72
C ASP A 246 15.79 22.45 5.67
N GLU A 247 16.43 22.57 4.50
CA GLU A 247 17.60 23.42 4.30
C GLU A 247 17.26 24.92 4.39
N ASN A 248 16.10 25.33 3.86
CA ASN A 248 15.60 26.70 3.89
C ASN A 248 15.10 27.12 5.29
N GLU A 249 14.50 26.19 6.05
CA GLU A 249 14.18 26.40 7.46
C GLU A 249 15.46 26.54 8.30
N ASN A 250 16.49 25.71 8.06
CA ASN A 250 17.79 25.82 8.71
C ASN A 250 18.55 27.10 8.33
N LEU A 251 18.48 27.55 7.07
CA LEU A 251 19.02 28.84 6.62
C LEU A 251 18.25 30.02 7.20
N GLY A 252 16.92 29.93 7.33
CA GLY A 252 16.08 30.94 7.98
C GLY A 252 16.28 31.02 9.50
N HIS A 253 16.80 29.97 10.13
CA HIS A 253 17.31 29.99 11.50
C HIS A 253 18.72 30.62 11.58
N ARG A 254 19.65 30.28 10.67
CA ARG A 254 21.03 30.85 10.64
C ARG A 254 21.09 32.32 10.16
N CYS A 255 20.30 32.73 9.17
CA CYS A 255 20.16 34.13 8.71
C CYS A 255 19.47 35.00 9.81
N ARG A 256 18.83 34.41 10.85
CA ARG A 256 18.30 35.11 12.03
C ARG A 256 19.35 35.37 13.13
N ASP A 257 20.34 34.48 13.23
CA ASP A 257 21.42 34.57 14.22
C ASP A 257 22.61 35.43 13.74
N LEU A 258 22.72 35.75 12.44
CA LEU A 258 23.89 36.41 11.84
C LEU A 258 23.63 37.84 11.31
N ARG A 259 22.70 38.59 11.89
CA ARG A 259 22.43 40.00 11.50
C ARG A 259 23.50 41.02 11.90
N GLU A 260 24.73 40.60 12.20
CA GLU A 260 25.84 41.50 12.56
C GLU A 260 27.01 41.55 11.56
N GLU A 261 27.05 40.76 10.48
CA GLU A 261 28.22 40.78 9.55
C GLU A 261 27.87 40.74 8.04
N GLY A 262 27.93 41.91 7.39
CA GLY A 262 28.50 42.10 6.04
C GLY A 262 27.78 41.58 4.76
N SER A 263 27.75 42.44 3.74
CA SER A 263 27.00 42.37 2.46
C SER A 263 27.29 41.22 1.47
N GLN A 264 28.04 40.16 1.85
CA GLN A 264 28.25 39.00 0.98
C GLN A 264 27.24 37.85 1.23
N HIS A 265 26.56 37.85 2.39
CA HIS A 265 25.61 36.79 2.75
C HIS A 265 24.23 36.96 2.07
N ASP A 266 23.82 38.20 1.80
CA ASP A 266 22.54 38.54 1.17
C ASP A 266 22.41 37.97 -0.25
N ALA A 267 23.51 37.92 -1.01
CA ALA A 267 23.50 37.35 -2.36
C ALA A 267 23.27 35.83 -2.35
N ARG A 268 23.76 35.13 -1.33
CA ARG A 268 23.62 33.66 -1.19
C ARG A 268 22.26 33.27 -0.60
N CYS A 269 21.76 34.01 0.40
CA CYS A 269 20.41 33.84 0.94
C CYS A 269 19.36 34.17 -0.17
N ALA A 270 19.63 35.12 -1.10
CA ALA A 270 18.78 35.40 -2.28
C ALA A 270 18.80 34.29 -3.37
N ALA A 271 19.96 33.72 -3.70
CA ALA A 271 20.07 32.66 -4.70
C ALA A 271 19.31 31.38 -4.29
N VAL A 272 19.38 31.00 -3.00
CA VAL A 272 18.65 29.83 -2.47
C VAL A 272 17.14 30.06 -2.47
N LEU A 273 16.68 31.30 -2.20
CA LEU A 273 15.25 31.65 -2.28
C LEU A 273 14.71 31.58 -3.71
N GLU A 274 15.51 32.02 -4.69
CA GLU A 274 15.15 31.96 -6.11
C GLU A 274 15.06 30.51 -6.63
N GLU A 275 16.02 29.66 -6.23
CA GLU A 275 16.02 28.23 -6.55
C GLU A 275 14.85 27.47 -5.88
N SER A 276 14.55 27.79 -4.62
CA SER A 276 13.40 27.25 -3.87
C SER A 276 12.05 27.63 -4.52
N GLU A 277 11.93 28.87 -5.01
CA GLU A 277 10.70 29.33 -5.67
C GLU A 277 10.52 28.71 -7.07
N ALA A 278 11.63 28.48 -7.80
CA ALA A 278 11.62 27.76 -9.08
C ALA A 278 11.18 26.30 -8.89
N LEU A 279 11.71 25.60 -7.89
CA LEU A 279 11.32 24.23 -7.55
C LEU A 279 9.86 24.14 -7.10
N ARG A 280 9.38 25.08 -6.28
CA ARG A 280 7.98 25.16 -5.85
C ARG A 280 7.03 25.31 -7.04
N LYS A 281 7.36 26.15 -8.03
CA LYS A 281 6.57 26.32 -9.26
C LYS A 281 6.60 25.07 -10.15
N HIS A 282 7.65 24.25 -10.07
CA HIS A 282 7.74 22.99 -10.78
C HIS A 282 6.92 21.89 -10.07
N TYR A 283 7.03 21.79 -8.75
CA TYR A 283 6.26 20.88 -7.89
C TYR A 283 4.74 21.09 -8.02
N VAL A 284 4.26 22.34 -7.94
CA VAL A 284 2.82 22.65 -8.09
C VAL A 284 2.28 22.22 -9.45
N ARG A 285 3.06 22.39 -10.53
CA ARG A 285 2.68 21.95 -11.88
C ARG A 285 2.61 20.43 -12.00
N LEU A 286 3.54 19.70 -11.40
CA LEU A 286 3.52 18.23 -11.37
C LEU A 286 2.42 17.67 -10.47
N GLU A 287 2.18 18.28 -9.31
CA GLU A 287 1.09 17.90 -8.40
C GLU A 287 -0.28 18.05 -9.08
N GLU A 288 -0.48 19.12 -9.84
CA GLU A 288 -1.70 19.36 -10.60
C GLU A 288 -1.84 18.40 -11.80
N GLY A 289 -0.72 18.06 -12.46
CA GLY A 289 -0.65 17.01 -13.48
C GLY A 289 -1.00 15.62 -12.95
N TYR A 290 -0.42 15.25 -11.80
CA TYR A 290 -0.69 13.97 -11.12
C TYR A 290 -2.13 13.88 -10.62
N LYS A 291 -2.67 14.94 -10.01
CA LYS A 291 -4.09 15.02 -9.62
C LYS A 291 -5.04 14.90 -10.82
N ASN A 292 -4.67 15.45 -11.98
CA ASN A 292 -5.45 15.28 -13.21
C ASN A 292 -5.41 13.85 -13.73
N LEU A 293 -4.23 13.23 -13.75
CA LEU A 293 -4.07 11.86 -14.22
C LEU A 293 -4.74 10.85 -13.28
N LEU A 294 -4.67 11.06 -11.96
CA LEU A 294 -5.35 10.24 -10.97
C LEU A 294 -6.88 10.30 -11.15
N ARG A 295 -7.43 11.48 -11.44
CA ARG A 295 -8.85 11.65 -11.79
C ARG A 295 -9.24 10.88 -13.07
N GLN A 296 -8.38 10.90 -14.09
CA GLN A 296 -8.60 10.15 -15.33
C GLN A 296 -8.51 8.63 -15.11
N TYR A 297 -7.53 8.19 -14.33
CA TYR A 297 -7.33 6.80 -13.94
C TYR A 297 -8.53 6.25 -13.15
N GLU A 298 -9.00 6.98 -12.14
CA GLU A 298 -10.18 6.57 -11.36
C GLU A 298 -11.46 6.52 -12.20
N ALA A 299 -11.63 7.47 -13.13
CA ALA A 299 -12.77 7.47 -14.05
C ALA A 299 -12.78 6.23 -14.95
N VAL A 300 -11.64 5.82 -15.48
CA VAL A 300 -11.51 4.61 -16.32
C VAL A 300 -11.68 3.33 -15.50
N ARG A 301 -11.15 3.29 -14.27
CA ARG A 301 -11.35 2.17 -13.34
C ARG A 301 -12.83 1.96 -12.99
N LEU A 302 -13.54 3.05 -12.71
CA LEU A 302 -14.97 3.03 -12.41
C LEU A 302 -15.81 2.63 -13.63
N ALA A 303 -15.43 3.09 -14.84
CA ALA A 303 -16.07 2.67 -16.08
C ALA A 303 -15.89 1.17 -16.36
N GLN A 304 -14.70 0.62 -16.11
CA GLN A 304 -14.45 -0.81 -16.24
C GLN A 304 -15.25 -1.64 -15.23
N ALA A 305 -15.30 -1.21 -13.96
CA ALA A 305 -16.08 -1.88 -12.93
C ALA A 305 -17.59 -1.90 -13.25
N GLY A 306 -18.11 -0.79 -13.79
CA GLY A 306 -19.49 -0.72 -14.29
C GLY A 306 -19.74 -1.66 -15.47
N MET A 307 -18.75 -1.88 -16.34
CA MET A 307 -18.90 -2.76 -17.50
C MET A 307 -18.95 -4.25 -17.12
N VAL A 308 -18.21 -4.67 -16.09
CA VAL A 308 -18.28 -6.03 -15.54
C VAL A 308 -19.70 -6.31 -15.00
N GLN A 309 -20.28 -5.35 -14.30
CA GLN A 309 -21.66 -5.45 -13.82
C GLN A 309 -22.70 -5.54 -14.96
N ILE A 310 -22.47 -4.83 -16.07
CA ILE A 310 -23.34 -4.88 -17.26
C ILE A 310 -23.28 -6.26 -17.92
N LEU A 311 -22.07 -6.83 -18.13
CA LEU A 311 -21.88 -8.16 -18.73
C LEU A 311 -22.51 -9.29 -17.91
N GLN A 312 -22.67 -9.10 -16.59
CA GLN A 312 -23.27 -10.08 -15.68
C GLN A 312 -24.81 -10.01 -15.60
N SER A 313 -25.44 -8.97 -16.17
CA SER A 313 -26.88 -8.72 -16.05
C SER A 313 -27.71 -9.22 -17.26
N ARG A 314 -28.77 -10.01 -17.04
CA ARG A 314 -29.61 -10.55 -18.14
C ARG A 314 -30.62 -9.52 -18.70
N ARG A 315 -30.50 -9.28 -20.01
CA ARG A 315 -31.45 -8.84 -21.07
C ARG A 315 -32.32 -7.56 -20.89
N HIS A 316 -32.49 -6.94 -19.72
CA HIS A 316 -33.37 -5.74 -19.62
C HIS A 316 -32.71 -4.42 -19.17
N LEU A 317 -31.45 -4.44 -18.72
CA LEU A 317 -30.71 -3.22 -18.30
C LEU A 317 -29.67 -2.73 -19.32
N THR A 318 -29.39 -3.50 -20.36
CA THR A 318 -28.33 -3.26 -21.35
C THR A 318 -28.48 -1.93 -22.09
N ARG A 319 -29.71 -1.56 -22.48
CA ARG A 319 -30.01 -0.36 -23.29
C ARG A 319 -29.86 0.96 -22.50
N TYR A 320 -30.18 0.93 -21.21
CA TYR A 320 -30.11 2.09 -20.31
C TYR A 320 -28.67 2.49 -19.98
N TYR A 321 -27.79 1.50 -19.77
CA TYR A 321 -26.38 1.74 -19.49
C TYR A 321 -25.55 2.04 -20.75
N LEU A 322 -25.87 1.45 -21.91
CA LEU A 322 -25.22 1.80 -23.19
C LEU A 322 -25.40 3.29 -23.54
N GLN A 323 -26.58 3.85 -23.27
CA GLN A 323 -26.89 5.25 -23.57
C GLN A 323 -26.16 6.23 -22.63
N LYS A 324 -25.87 5.84 -21.38
CA LYS A 324 -25.04 6.63 -20.45
C LYS A 324 -23.55 6.60 -20.81
N MET A 325 -23.07 5.52 -21.41
CA MET A 325 -21.65 5.34 -21.70
C MET A 325 -21.20 6.10 -22.95
N LEU A 326 -22.03 6.14 -24.00
CA LEU A 326 -21.71 6.85 -25.26
C LEU A 326 -21.67 8.38 -25.10
N PHE A 327 -22.36 8.96 -24.11
CA PHE A 327 -22.31 10.41 -23.84
C PHE A 327 -21.15 10.85 -22.94
N GLY A 328 -20.52 9.93 -22.19
CA GLY A 328 -19.36 10.24 -21.33
C GLY A 328 -18.06 10.49 -22.11
N ILE A 329 -17.97 9.97 -23.35
CA ILE A 329 -16.79 10.10 -24.22
C ILE A 329 -16.78 11.44 -24.97
N ASP A 330 -17.93 12.09 -25.16
CA ASP A 330 -18.06 13.39 -25.86
C ASP A 330 -17.62 14.61 -25.03
N ALA A 331 -17.26 14.42 -23.76
CA ALA A 331 -16.95 15.52 -22.82
C ALA A 331 -15.44 15.82 -22.69
N VAL A 332 -14.57 15.25 -23.53
CA VAL A 332 -13.14 15.56 -23.55
C VAL A 332 -12.76 16.21 -24.90
N GLN A 333 -12.61 17.54 -24.85
CA GLN A 333 -11.94 18.44 -25.81
C GLN A 333 -12.53 18.61 -27.23
N ALA A 334 -13.43 19.60 -27.39
CA ALA A 334 -13.99 20.05 -28.67
C ALA A 334 -13.46 21.42 -29.15
N SER A 335 -12.16 21.69 -29.07
CA SER A 335 -11.55 22.90 -29.64
C SER A 335 -10.69 22.68 -30.89
N GLN A 336 -10.28 21.45 -31.24
CA GLN A 336 -9.36 21.22 -32.36
C GLN A 336 -9.97 20.69 -33.68
N LEU A 337 -11.27 20.34 -33.74
CA LEU A 337 -11.86 19.67 -34.91
C LEU A 337 -12.70 20.56 -35.86
N ARG A 338 -12.66 21.89 -35.72
CA ARG A 338 -13.52 22.79 -36.54
C ARG A 338 -13.10 22.93 -38.00
N SER A 339 -11.89 22.54 -38.40
CA SER A 339 -11.46 22.60 -39.80
C SER A 339 -11.98 21.44 -40.66
N PHE A 340 -12.58 20.40 -40.07
CA PHE A 340 -12.94 19.16 -40.78
C PHE A 340 -14.36 19.14 -41.37
N ALA A 341 -15.27 19.98 -40.86
CA ALA A 341 -16.68 19.98 -41.28
C ALA A 341 -16.95 20.62 -42.65
N TRP A 342 -15.99 21.38 -43.20
CA TRP A 342 -16.13 22.03 -44.51
C TRP A 342 -15.86 21.08 -45.69
N LEU A 343 -14.96 20.10 -45.52
CA LEU A 343 -14.49 19.21 -46.59
C LEU A 343 -15.46 18.07 -46.94
N LEU A 344 -16.41 17.75 -46.06
CA LEU A 344 -17.37 16.65 -46.25
C LEU A 344 -18.56 16.97 -47.18
N ARG A 345 -18.68 18.21 -47.68
CA ARG A 345 -19.85 18.64 -48.47
C ARG A 345 -19.77 18.40 -49.98
N HIS A 346 -18.67 17.91 -50.56
CA HIS A 346 -18.55 17.81 -52.02
C HIS A 346 -17.97 16.48 -52.54
N ARG A 347 -18.83 15.76 -53.28
CA ARG A 347 -18.58 14.72 -54.32
C ARG A 347 -18.53 13.24 -53.91
N LEU A 348 -19.55 12.51 -54.39
CA LEU A 348 -19.49 11.09 -54.75
C LEU A 348 -20.16 10.90 -56.13
N ARG A 349 -19.54 10.11 -57.04
CA ARG A 349 -20.18 9.37 -58.17
C ARG A 349 -19.13 8.50 -58.95
N PRO A 350 -19.51 7.49 -59.78
CA PRO A 350 -19.34 6.06 -59.43
C PRO A 350 -18.69 5.16 -60.53
N ARG A 351 -18.36 3.89 -60.21
CA ARG A 351 -18.71 2.67 -61.01
C ARG A 351 -18.19 1.34 -60.41
N THR A 352 -19.15 0.48 -60.03
CA THR A 352 -19.33 -0.98 -60.33
C THR A 352 -18.10 -1.81 -60.77
N ARG A 353 -17.75 -2.99 -60.21
CA ARG A 353 -18.55 -4.15 -59.75
C ARG A 353 -17.77 -4.98 -58.70
N TRP A 354 -18.26 -5.02 -57.45
CA TRP A 354 -17.88 -5.95 -56.38
C TRP A 354 -19.06 -6.09 -55.37
N ASN A 355 -20.28 -6.27 -55.90
CA ASN A 355 -21.56 -5.92 -55.26
C ASN A 355 -22.43 -7.11 -54.78
N THR A 356 -21.89 -8.13 -54.11
CA THR A 356 -22.82 -9.14 -53.51
C THR A 356 -22.47 -9.70 -52.14
N LEU A 357 -21.27 -9.42 -51.60
CA LEU A 357 -20.93 -9.75 -50.19
C LEU A 357 -20.66 -8.51 -49.32
N ARG A 358 -20.45 -7.36 -49.97
CA ARG A 358 -20.22 -6.06 -49.33
C ARG A 358 -21.49 -5.42 -48.74
N ASP A 359 -22.67 -5.83 -49.20
CA ASP A 359 -23.94 -5.17 -48.87
C ASP A 359 -24.57 -5.63 -47.55
N ARG A 360 -24.03 -6.63 -46.85
CA ARG A 360 -24.45 -6.94 -45.46
C ARG A 360 -23.52 -6.36 -44.39
N TYR A 361 -22.25 -6.10 -44.71
CA TYR A 361 -21.27 -5.58 -43.74
C TYR A 361 -21.19 -4.03 -43.69
N ARG A 362 -22.00 -3.33 -44.49
CA ARG A 362 -22.02 -1.86 -44.59
C ARG A 362 -23.18 -1.16 -43.89
N GLN A 363 -23.97 -1.87 -43.07
CA GLN A 363 -25.03 -1.24 -42.29
C GLN A 363 -24.56 -0.58 -40.98
N PHE A 364 -23.30 -0.74 -40.57
CA PHE A 364 -22.67 0.10 -39.53
C PHE A 364 -21.24 0.45 -39.93
N GLY A 365 -21.07 1.61 -40.56
CA GLY A 365 -19.78 2.08 -41.06
C GLY A 365 -19.04 2.97 -40.06
N TRP A 366 -17.89 2.52 -39.56
CA TRP A 366 -16.76 3.39 -39.23
C TRP A 366 -15.44 2.58 -39.32
N PRO A 367 -14.55 2.93 -40.28
CA PRO A 367 -13.14 3.08 -39.89
C PRO A 367 -12.44 4.19 -40.70
N GLY A 368 -11.98 5.22 -39.99
CA GLY A 368 -11.16 6.31 -40.53
C GLY A 368 -10.46 7.13 -39.44
N VAL A 369 -11.02 7.15 -38.23
CA VAL A 369 -10.50 7.92 -37.09
C VAL A 369 -9.27 7.26 -36.45
N ALA A 370 -9.24 5.93 -36.32
CA ALA A 370 -8.15 5.22 -35.65
C ALA A 370 -6.78 5.34 -36.36
N ARG A 371 -6.75 5.36 -37.71
CA ARG A 371 -5.49 5.48 -38.47
C ARG A 371 -4.93 6.90 -38.47
N LEU A 372 -5.79 7.91 -38.47
CA LEU A 372 -5.38 9.33 -38.41
C LEU A 372 -4.93 9.73 -37.00
N PHE A 373 -5.57 9.20 -35.94
CA PHE A 373 -5.10 9.39 -34.57
C PHE A 373 -3.72 8.76 -34.34
N TYR A 374 -3.49 7.58 -34.89
CA TYR A 374 -2.20 6.88 -34.82
C TYR A 374 -1.08 7.66 -35.54
N GLU A 375 -1.32 8.20 -36.73
CA GLU A 375 -0.32 8.98 -37.47
C GLU A 375 -0.12 10.41 -36.96
N PHE A 376 -1.14 11.03 -36.35
CA PHE A 376 -1.04 12.35 -35.71
C PHE A 376 -0.26 12.29 -34.40
N ALA A 377 -0.51 11.25 -33.58
CA ALA A 377 0.24 10.99 -32.36
C ALA A 377 1.74 10.73 -32.65
N LEU A 378 2.05 9.97 -33.71
CA LEU A 378 3.43 9.73 -34.15
C LEU A 378 4.16 10.98 -34.68
N ARG A 379 3.44 11.98 -35.21
CA ARG A 379 4.04 13.23 -35.72
C ARG A 379 4.25 14.29 -34.63
N GLN A 380 3.37 14.36 -33.63
CA GLN A 380 3.56 15.22 -32.45
C GLN A 380 4.67 14.68 -31.54
N TRP A 381 4.79 13.36 -31.39
CA TRP A 381 5.84 12.72 -30.60
C TRP A 381 7.27 12.95 -31.16
N LYS A 382 7.44 13.15 -32.47
CA LYS A 382 8.74 13.49 -33.08
C LYS A 382 9.09 14.98 -33.01
N GLY A 383 8.18 15.85 -32.54
CA GLY A 383 8.33 17.31 -32.60
C GLY A 383 8.87 17.99 -31.33
N ASP A 384 8.81 17.33 -30.17
CA ASP A 384 9.08 17.96 -28.85
C ASP A 384 10.24 17.30 -28.07
N GLN A 385 11.23 16.74 -28.77
CA GLN A 385 12.54 16.42 -28.20
C GLN A 385 13.33 17.72 -28.00
N GLY A 386 13.01 18.44 -26.91
CA GLY A 386 13.68 19.65 -26.48
C GLY A 386 13.91 19.64 -24.96
N ALA A 387 14.93 18.89 -24.53
CA ALA A 387 15.65 19.03 -23.26
C ALA A 387 14.81 19.02 -21.95
N ALA A 388 14.52 17.83 -21.41
CA ALA A 388 14.54 17.55 -19.97
C ALA A 388 14.36 16.03 -19.70
N GLY A 389 15.39 15.40 -19.14
CA GLY A 389 15.36 14.15 -18.34
C GLY A 389 14.79 12.90 -18.99
N GLU A 390 15.68 11.98 -19.39
CA GLU A 390 15.35 10.61 -19.84
C GLU A 390 14.38 9.89 -18.87
N ALA A 391 13.10 9.86 -19.21
CA ALA A 391 12.17 8.88 -18.69
C ALA A 391 12.55 7.50 -19.27
N ALA A 392 12.61 6.49 -18.40
CA ALA A 392 13.04 5.12 -18.73
C ALA A 392 12.36 4.59 -20.02
N ASP A 393 13.21 4.19 -20.96
CA ASP A 393 12.90 3.63 -22.27
C ASP A 393 11.98 2.38 -22.15
N PRO A 394 11.06 2.10 -23.10
CA PRO A 394 10.17 0.94 -23.04
C PRO A 394 11.00 -0.35 -23.03
N ALA A 395 10.95 -1.11 -21.93
CA ALA A 395 11.55 -2.43 -21.73
C ALA A 395 12.62 -2.79 -22.78
N VAL A 396 13.79 -2.15 -22.63
CA VAL A 396 14.98 -2.47 -23.42
C VAL A 396 15.14 -3.98 -23.36
N SER A 397 15.11 -4.66 -24.51
CA SER A 397 15.28 -6.10 -24.54
C SER A 397 16.61 -6.46 -23.87
N LEU A 398 16.69 -7.61 -23.19
CA LEU A 398 17.92 -8.04 -22.51
C LEU A 398 19.14 -7.92 -23.43
N GLU A 399 19.00 -8.30 -24.70
CA GLU A 399 20.05 -8.18 -25.72
C GLU A 399 20.45 -6.72 -26.00
N THR A 400 19.48 -5.80 -26.07
CA THR A 400 19.74 -4.37 -26.26
C THR A 400 20.40 -3.77 -25.02
N ALA A 401 19.97 -4.17 -23.81
CA ALA A 401 20.53 -3.70 -22.55
C ALA A 401 21.98 -4.17 -22.41
N LYS A 402 22.24 -5.45 -22.73
CA LYS A 402 23.58 -6.02 -22.86
C LYS A 402 24.41 -5.19 -23.84
N ALA A 403 23.98 -5.07 -25.09
CA ALA A 403 24.73 -4.35 -26.13
C ALA A 403 25.12 -2.92 -25.71
N ARG A 404 24.18 -2.16 -25.10
CA ARG A 404 24.44 -0.81 -24.59
C ARG A 404 25.48 -0.79 -23.48
N LEU A 405 25.39 -1.69 -22.51
CA LEU A 405 26.36 -1.79 -21.41
C LEU A 405 27.74 -2.18 -21.93
N ARG A 406 27.81 -3.05 -22.93
CA ARG A 406 29.08 -3.41 -23.58
C ARG A 406 29.70 -2.21 -24.29
N GLU A 407 28.94 -1.48 -25.09
CA GLU A 407 29.45 -0.29 -25.77
C GLU A 407 29.99 0.75 -24.77
N GLN A 408 29.28 0.95 -23.66
CA GLN A 408 29.71 1.80 -22.56
C GLN A 408 30.99 1.30 -21.88
N ALA A 409 31.07 -0.01 -21.59
CA ALA A 409 32.26 -0.62 -21.00
C ALA A 409 33.48 -0.50 -21.94
N GLU A 410 33.31 -0.79 -23.22
CA GLU A 410 34.36 -0.67 -24.23
C GLU A 410 34.83 0.79 -24.39
N ALA A 411 33.93 1.76 -24.36
CA ALA A 411 34.27 3.18 -24.36
C ALA A 411 35.07 3.55 -23.11
N GLY A 412 34.56 3.19 -21.92
CA GLY A 412 35.25 3.45 -20.65
C GLY A 412 36.62 2.76 -20.55
N PHE A 413 36.78 1.60 -21.20
CA PHE A 413 38.07 0.90 -21.29
C PHE A 413 39.05 1.58 -22.24
N ARG A 414 38.60 2.07 -23.39
CA ARG A 414 39.43 2.88 -24.29
C ARG A 414 39.92 4.16 -23.60
N ASP A 415 39.02 4.85 -22.90
CA ASP A 415 39.36 6.06 -22.16
C ASP A 415 40.35 5.77 -21.02
N PHE A 416 40.14 4.67 -20.29
CA PHE A 416 41.07 4.21 -19.26
C PHE A 416 42.48 4.01 -19.84
N LEU A 417 42.61 3.23 -20.93
CA LEU A 417 43.91 2.98 -21.57
C LEU A 417 44.58 4.25 -22.12
N ALA A 418 43.79 5.23 -22.58
CA ALA A 418 44.27 6.52 -23.08
C ALA A 418 44.68 7.51 -21.98
N SER A 419 44.34 7.23 -20.72
CA SER A 419 44.65 8.07 -19.56
C SER A 419 45.77 7.48 -18.68
N ASP A 420 46.20 8.22 -17.66
CA ASP A 420 47.09 7.73 -16.59
C ASP A 420 46.31 7.20 -15.36
N GLU A 421 45.02 6.87 -15.54
CA GLU A 421 44.19 6.32 -14.47
C GLU A 421 44.76 4.98 -13.96
N THR A 422 44.74 4.80 -12.63
CA THR A 422 45.14 3.56 -11.96
C THR A 422 44.06 3.16 -10.96
N ILE A 423 43.87 1.85 -10.77
CA ILE A 423 42.97 1.30 -9.75
C ILE A 423 43.79 0.90 -8.54
N ARG A 424 43.39 1.34 -7.35
CA ARG A 424 44.13 1.08 -6.11
C ARG A 424 43.25 0.42 -5.08
N PHE A 425 43.76 -0.65 -4.48
CA PHE A 425 43.17 -1.33 -3.34
C PHE A 425 44.08 -1.18 -2.10
N ALA A 426 43.47 -1.11 -0.92
CA ALA A 426 44.17 -0.99 0.35
C ALA A 426 43.64 -2.06 1.33
N PRO A 427 44.09 -3.32 1.22
CA PRO A 427 43.58 -4.43 2.03
C PRO A 427 43.86 -4.28 3.53
N GLY A 428 44.80 -3.42 3.93
CA GLY A 428 45.30 -3.33 5.30
C GLY A 428 46.08 -4.59 5.72
N ASP A 429 46.64 -4.59 6.94
CA ASP A 429 47.47 -5.71 7.43
C ASP A 429 46.65 -6.98 7.78
N ARG A 430 45.34 -6.82 7.96
CA ARG A 430 44.41 -7.90 8.35
C ARG A 430 43.13 -7.79 7.54
N PRO A 431 43.13 -8.26 6.28
CA PRO A 431 41.91 -8.27 5.49
C PRO A 431 40.88 -9.21 6.13
N TRP A 432 39.62 -8.78 6.14
CA TRP A 432 38.50 -9.58 6.63
C TRP A 432 37.81 -10.35 5.49
N LEU A 433 38.03 -9.94 4.24
CA LEU A 433 37.52 -10.60 3.03
C LEU A 433 38.61 -10.65 1.94
N SER A 434 38.70 -11.79 1.25
CA SER A 434 39.44 -11.95 0.01
C SER A 434 38.46 -12.18 -1.14
N ILE A 435 38.47 -11.32 -2.16
CA ILE A 435 37.65 -11.46 -3.36
C ILE A 435 38.50 -12.11 -4.45
N VAL A 436 38.08 -13.27 -4.93
CA VAL A 436 38.75 -14.04 -5.98
C VAL A 436 38.08 -13.75 -7.32
N LEU A 437 38.84 -13.18 -8.26
CA LEU A 437 38.44 -12.91 -9.64
C LEU A 437 39.24 -13.80 -10.59
N VAL A 438 38.56 -14.62 -11.39
CA VAL A 438 39.20 -15.41 -12.46
C VAL A 438 38.95 -14.72 -13.80
N LEU A 439 40.03 -14.39 -14.52
CA LEU A 439 39.94 -13.63 -15.76
C LEU A 439 40.32 -14.51 -16.96
N TRP A 440 39.53 -14.43 -18.02
CA TRP A 440 39.88 -14.96 -19.34
C TRP A 440 39.27 -14.06 -20.41
N GLY A 441 39.90 -12.89 -20.59
CA GLY A 441 39.42 -11.82 -21.47
C GLY A 441 38.30 -10.95 -20.88
N GLN A 442 37.64 -10.16 -21.74
CA GLN A 442 36.64 -9.15 -21.38
C GLN A 442 37.22 -8.06 -20.47
N ALA A 443 38.36 -7.49 -20.86
CA ALA A 443 39.06 -6.45 -20.11
C ALA A 443 38.13 -5.25 -19.76
N GLU A 444 37.19 -4.91 -20.63
CA GLU A 444 36.23 -3.83 -20.44
C GLU A 444 35.26 -4.07 -19.28
N LEU A 445 34.76 -5.30 -19.12
CA LEU A 445 33.86 -5.68 -18.04
C LEU A 445 34.64 -5.81 -16.73
N THR A 446 35.85 -6.37 -16.82
CA THR A 446 36.78 -6.49 -15.69
C THR A 446 37.12 -5.10 -15.11
N LEU A 447 37.35 -4.09 -15.95
CA LEU A 447 37.57 -2.72 -15.50
C LEU A 447 36.36 -2.18 -14.73
N ALA A 448 35.14 -2.39 -15.23
CA ALA A 448 33.92 -1.95 -14.55
C ALA A 448 33.76 -2.62 -13.17
N CYS A 449 33.99 -3.94 -13.10
CA CYS A 449 33.99 -4.70 -11.85
C CYS A 449 35.05 -4.16 -10.87
N LEU A 450 36.31 -4.00 -11.29
CA LEU A 450 37.39 -3.51 -10.44
C LEU A 450 37.14 -2.08 -9.94
N ARG A 451 36.57 -1.19 -10.76
CA ARG A 451 36.19 0.17 -10.33
C ARG A 451 35.09 0.14 -9.27
N ALA A 452 34.06 -0.69 -9.46
CA ALA A 452 32.99 -0.83 -8.49
C ALA A 452 33.53 -1.40 -7.16
N LEU A 453 34.36 -2.43 -7.24
CA LEU A 453 35.05 -2.98 -6.07
C LEU A 453 35.93 -1.93 -5.40
N ALA A 454 36.68 -1.10 -6.12
CA ALA A 454 37.50 -0.06 -5.50
C ALA A 454 36.66 1.02 -4.78
N GLY A 455 35.41 1.23 -5.21
CA GLY A 455 34.46 2.12 -4.54
C GLY A 455 33.76 1.52 -3.32
N GLU A 456 33.56 0.20 -3.29
CA GLU A 456 32.89 -0.52 -2.18
C GLU A 456 33.87 -1.13 -1.16
N ALA A 457 35.03 -1.58 -1.63
CA ALA A 457 36.12 -2.13 -0.83
C ALA A 457 36.75 -1.02 0.01
N GLY A 458 36.21 -0.81 1.21
CA GLY A 458 36.90 -0.05 2.25
C GLY A 458 38.19 -0.74 2.70
N GLU A 459 38.83 -0.17 3.73
CA GLU A 459 39.96 -0.81 4.40
C GLU A 459 39.59 -2.24 4.83
N GLY A 460 40.44 -3.23 4.53
CA GLY A 460 40.23 -4.61 4.96
C GLY A 460 39.73 -5.60 3.90
N VAL A 461 39.66 -5.23 2.62
CA VAL A 461 39.31 -6.16 1.53
C VAL A 461 40.52 -6.42 0.64
N GLU A 462 40.90 -7.69 0.53
CA GLU A 462 41.93 -8.19 -0.37
C GLU A 462 41.31 -8.56 -1.72
N ILE A 463 41.96 -8.15 -2.82
CA ILE A 463 41.60 -8.57 -4.17
C ILE A 463 42.66 -9.55 -4.66
N VAL A 464 42.23 -10.76 -5.01
CA VAL A 464 43.05 -11.83 -5.59
C VAL A 464 42.57 -12.06 -7.02
N ILE A 465 43.41 -11.71 -7.99
CA ILE A 465 43.12 -11.85 -9.42
C ILE A 465 43.92 -13.01 -9.98
N VAL A 466 43.26 -13.94 -10.65
CA VAL A 466 43.88 -15.01 -11.42
C VAL A 466 43.67 -14.72 -12.90
N ASP A 467 44.68 -14.16 -13.55
CA ASP A 467 44.71 -13.99 -14.99
C ASP A 467 44.99 -15.34 -15.65
N ASN A 468 43.94 -15.98 -16.16
CA ASN A 468 43.95 -17.36 -16.65
C ASN A 468 44.33 -17.42 -18.14
N ALA A 469 45.46 -16.79 -18.48
CA ALA A 469 45.94 -16.58 -19.84
C ALA A 469 44.93 -15.82 -20.73
N SER A 470 44.52 -14.62 -20.27
CA SER A 470 43.59 -13.77 -21.04
C SER A 470 44.15 -13.44 -22.43
N PRO A 471 43.34 -13.63 -23.51
CA PRO A 471 43.82 -13.47 -24.88
C PRO A 471 43.74 -12.02 -25.40
N ASP A 472 43.25 -11.08 -24.60
CA ASP A 472 42.97 -9.69 -24.99
C ASP A 472 43.87 -8.70 -24.24
N ALA A 473 43.44 -7.44 -24.11
CA ALA A 473 44.19 -6.38 -23.45
C ALA A 473 44.11 -6.41 -21.90
N THR A 474 43.58 -7.48 -21.30
CA THR A 474 43.53 -7.65 -19.83
C THR A 474 44.90 -7.49 -19.16
N PRO A 475 46.03 -8.02 -19.69
CA PRO A 475 47.35 -7.76 -19.11
C PRO A 475 47.68 -6.27 -18.94
N SER A 476 47.33 -5.44 -19.94
CA SER A 476 47.55 -3.99 -19.91
C SER A 476 46.67 -3.28 -18.87
N LEU A 477 45.46 -3.80 -18.61
CA LEU A 477 44.62 -3.34 -17.50
C LEU A 477 45.29 -3.65 -16.16
N LEU A 478 45.73 -4.90 -15.98
CA LEU A 478 46.30 -5.39 -14.73
C LEU A 478 47.62 -4.70 -14.35
N ASP A 479 48.41 -4.24 -15.33
CA ASP A 479 49.62 -3.45 -15.08
C ASP A 479 49.33 -2.11 -14.36
N ARG A 480 48.08 -1.64 -14.41
CA ARG A 480 47.59 -0.40 -13.77
C ARG A 480 46.73 -0.65 -12.53
N VAL A 481 46.67 -1.90 -12.07
CA VAL A 481 46.01 -2.28 -10.82
C VAL A 481 47.07 -2.41 -9.73
N HIS A 482 46.89 -1.70 -8.63
CA HIS A 482 47.81 -1.69 -7.50
C HIS A 482 47.11 -2.14 -6.21
N GLY A 483 47.85 -2.85 -5.34
CA GLY A 483 47.32 -3.35 -4.07
C GLY A 483 46.47 -4.63 -4.18
N ALA A 484 46.40 -5.24 -5.37
CA ALA A 484 45.82 -6.57 -5.59
C ALA A 484 46.91 -7.64 -5.74
N THR A 485 46.62 -8.86 -5.30
CA THR A 485 47.45 -10.04 -5.55
C THR A 485 47.11 -10.61 -6.91
N ILE A 486 48.03 -10.54 -7.88
CA ILE A 486 47.79 -10.98 -9.27
C ILE A 486 48.60 -12.26 -9.54
N LEU A 487 47.90 -13.36 -9.81
CA LEU A 487 48.46 -14.63 -10.26
C LEU A 487 48.28 -14.73 -11.78
N ARG A 488 49.36 -14.89 -12.54
CA ARG A 488 49.32 -14.99 -14.01
C ARG A 488 49.64 -16.41 -14.47
N ASN A 489 48.67 -17.07 -15.09
CA ASN A 489 48.85 -18.40 -15.67
C ASN A 489 49.41 -18.30 -17.09
N GLN A 490 50.22 -19.28 -17.47
CA GLN A 490 50.74 -19.39 -18.85
C GLN A 490 49.69 -19.94 -19.82
N ASP A 491 48.87 -20.87 -19.34
CA ASP A 491 47.80 -21.53 -20.08
C ASP A 491 46.46 -21.34 -19.34
N ASN A 492 45.35 -21.35 -20.09
CA ASN A 492 44.01 -21.37 -19.48
C ASN A 492 43.74 -22.75 -18.89
N VAL A 493 43.80 -22.87 -17.56
CA VAL A 493 43.59 -24.13 -16.82
C VAL A 493 42.11 -24.43 -16.53
N GLY A 494 41.18 -23.61 -17.04
CA GLY A 494 39.77 -23.66 -16.69
C GLY A 494 39.42 -22.82 -15.46
N PHE A 495 38.14 -22.48 -15.33
CA PHE A 495 37.63 -21.64 -14.25
C PHE A 495 37.86 -22.28 -12.88
N LEU A 496 37.50 -23.57 -12.72
CA LEU A 496 37.54 -24.26 -11.44
C LEU A 496 38.94 -24.26 -10.82
N LEU A 497 39.94 -24.68 -11.60
CA LEU A 497 41.32 -24.77 -11.12
C LEU A 497 41.90 -23.38 -10.81
N ALA A 498 41.58 -22.37 -11.63
CA ALA A 498 41.98 -20.99 -11.36
C ALA A 498 41.30 -20.40 -10.12
N ALA A 499 40.02 -20.69 -9.89
CA ALA A 499 39.31 -20.26 -8.69
C ALA A 499 39.92 -20.87 -7.42
N ASN A 500 40.26 -22.16 -7.45
CA ASN A 500 40.98 -22.83 -6.36
C ASN A 500 42.36 -22.20 -6.10
N GLN A 501 43.13 -21.86 -7.15
CA GLN A 501 44.41 -21.16 -7.01
C GLN A 501 44.24 -19.82 -6.27
N GLY A 502 43.26 -19.01 -6.68
CA GLY A 502 42.95 -17.74 -6.03
C GLY A 502 42.53 -17.92 -4.57
N ALA A 503 41.65 -18.88 -4.28
CA ALA A 503 41.20 -19.17 -2.92
C ALA A 503 42.32 -19.70 -2.00
N MET A 504 43.31 -20.38 -2.56
CA MET A 504 44.50 -20.80 -1.80
C MET A 504 45.40 -19.63 -1.45
N ALA A 505 45.49 -18.62 -2.33
CA ALA A 505 46.23 -17.38 -2.08
C ALA A 505 45.49 -16.41 -1.13
N ALA A 506 44.18 -16.59 -0.92
CA ALA A 506 43.39 -15.76 -0.01
C ALA A 506 43.91 -15.81 1.44
N ALA A 507 44.17 -14.63 2.01
CA ALA A 507 44.68 -14.44 3.37
C ALA A 507 43.57 -14.16 4.40
N ALA A 508 42.38 -13.74 3.95
CA ALA A 508 41.30 -13.34 4.83
C ALA A 508 40.48 -14.53 5.37
N PRO A 509 39.74 -14.37 6.49
CA PRO A 509 38.86 -15.41 7.04
C PRO A 509 37.63 -15.71 6.18
N LEU A 510 37.22 -14.79 5.30
CA LEU A 510 36.16 -14.97 4.32
C LEU A 510 36.72 -14.91 2.90
N VAL A 511 36.17 -15.73 2.01
CA VAL A 511 36.47 -15.68 0.58
C VAL A 511 35.16 -15.46 -0.20
N LEU A 512 35.20 -14.56 -1.17
CA LEU A 512 34.12 -14.32 -2.13
C LEU A 512 34.60 -14.72 -3.52
N PHE A 513 33.91 -15.66 -4.14
CA PHE A 513 34.01 -15.88 -5.58
C PHE A 513 33.07 -14.91 -6.28
N LEU A 514 33.64 -14.10 -7.18
CA LEU A 514 32.91 -13.10 -7.95
C LEU A 514 33.29 -13.23 -9.42
N ASN A 515 32.29 -13.24 -10.30
CA ASN A 515 32.56 -13.17 -11.73
C ASN A 515 33.11 -11.79 -12.10
N ASN A 516 33.98 -11.72 -13.11
CA ASN A 516 34.56 -10.46 -13.57
C ASN A 516 33.57 -9.55 -14.33
N ASP A 517 32.39 -10.06 -14.64
CA ASP A 517 31.24 -9.35 -15.19
C ASP A 517 30.09 -9.25 -14.16
N ALA A 518 30.40 -9.31 -12.87
CA ALA A 518 29.47 -9.05 -11.78
C ALA A 518 29.90 -7.82 -10.98
N VAL A 519 28.91 -7.01 -10.58
CA VAL A 519 29.09 -5.79 -9.80
C VAL A 519 28.17 -5.86 -8.58
N PRO A 520 28.70 -6.11 -7.38
CA PRO A 520 27.94 -5.96 -6.15
C PRO A 520 27.52 -4.50 -5.97
N ARG A 521 26.27 -4.27 -5.54
CA ARG A 521 25.80 -2.94 -5.20
C ARG A 521 26.28 -2.53 -3.82
N PRO A 522 26.45 -1.21 -3.55
CA PRO A 522 26.92 -0.72 -2.27
C PRO A 522 26.18 -1.33 -1.06
N GLY A 523 26.93 -1.89 -0.12
CA GLY A 523 26.42 -2.50 1.11
C GLY A 523 26.24 -4.02 1.02
N SER A 524 26.32 -4.61 -0.17
CA SER A 524 26.14 -6.05 -0.39
C SER A 524 27.24 -6.87 0.30
N LEU A 525 28.50 -6.42 0.24
CA LEU A 525 29.61 -7.08 0.93
C LEU A 525 29.45 -7.03 2.47
N GLY A 526 28.98 -5.89 2.98
CA GLY A 526 28.71 -5.70 4.41
C GLY A 526 27.57 -6.58 4.91
N GLN A 527 26.49 -6.69 4.13
CA GLN A 527 25.35 -7.55 4.43
C GLN A 527 25.75 -9.03 4.47
N ALA A 528 26.51 -9.50 3.47
CA ALA A 528 27.01 -10.87 3.42
C ALA A 528 27.90 -11.20 4.64
N ARG A 529 28.80 -10.28 5.00
CA ARG A 529 29.64 -10.40 6.21
C ARG A 529 28.79 -10.46 7.48
N ALA A 530 27.81 -9.58 7.63
CA ALA A 530 26.96 -9.53 8.81
C ALA A 530 26.18 -10.84 8.99
N LEU A 531 25.71 -11.43 7.88
CA LEU A 531 25.00 -12.70 7.90
C LEU A 531 25.90 -13.87 8.34
N LEU A 532 27.09 -14.00 7.76
CA LEU A 532 28.07 -15.02 8.17
C LEU A 532 28.59 -14.78 9.60
N ALA A 533 28.61 -13.54 10.09
CA ALA A 533 28.99 -13.25 11.48
C ALA A 533 27.89 -13.59 12.49
N ALA A 534 26.62 -13.42 12.11
CA ALA A 534 25.48 -13.62 12.99
C ALA A 534 25.18 -15.11 13.28
N ASP A 535 25.54 -16.01 12.37
CA ASP A 535 25.27 -17.44 12.52
C ASP A 535 26.44 -18.31 12.02
N ALA A 536 27.05 -19.04 12.95
CA ALA A 536 28.14 -19.97 12.68
C ALA A 536 27.71 -21.18 11.82
N GLY A 537 26.42 -21.54 11.84
CA GLY A 537 25.84 -22.62 11.04
C GLY A 537 25.68 -22.28 9.56
N ILE A 538 25.88 -21.02 9.15
CA ILE A 538 25.88 -20.63 7.73
C ILE A 538 27.28 -20.86 7.16
N GLY A 539 27.35 -21.72 6.13
CA GLY A 539 28.56 -22.06 5.39
C GLY A 539 28.81 -21.16 4.18
N ALA A 540 27.75 -20.77 3.46
CA ALA A 540 27.86 -19.86 2.32
C ALA A 540 26.63 -18.95 2.19
N VAL A 541 26.84 -17.78 1.59
CA VAL A 541 25.79 -16.81 1.31
C VAL A 541 25.86 -16.31 -0.14
N GLY A 542 24.68 -16.08 -0.71
CA GLY A 542 24.51 -15.46 -2.02
C GLY A 542 23.38 -14.44 -2.02
N GLY A 543 23.25 -13.71 -3.12
CA GLY A 543 22.37 -12.57 -3.24
C GLY A 543 21.35 -12.65 -4.37
N ARG A 544 20.58 -11.58 -4.49
CA ARG A 544 19.67 -11.30 -5.60
C ARG A 544 20.47 -10.83 -6.81
N ILE A 545 20.52 -11.65 -7.84
CA ILE A 545 21.32 -11.39 -9.04
C ILE A 545 20.42 -10.80 -10.11
N LEU A 546 20.81 -9.65 -10.64
CA LEU A 546 20.06 -8.87 -11.60
C LEU A 546 20.71 -8.92 -12.97
N LEU A 547 19.86 -9.06 -14.00
CA LEU A 547 20.23 -8.94 -15.39
C LEU A 547 20.33 -7.44 -15.79
N PRO A 548 21.01 -7.12 -16.90
CA PRO A 548 21.11 -5.76 -17.45
C PRO A 548 19.80 -5.00 -17.65
N ASP A 549 18.69 -5.71 -17.87
CA ASP A 549 17.36 -5.12 -18.05
C ASP A 549 16.60 -4.92 -16.73
N GLY A 550 17.26 -5.17 -15.58
CA GLY A 550 16.71 -5.02 -14.24
C GLY A 550 15.86 -6.20 -13.77
N ARG A 551 15.71 -7.25 -14.57
CA ARG A 551 15.00 -8.48 -14.16
C ARG A 551 15.93 -9.42 -13.40
N LEU A 552 15.35 -10.40 -12.72
CA LEU A 552 16.12 -11.40 -11.98
C LEU A 552 16.85 -12.33 -12.95
N GLN A 553 18.15 -12.51 -12.72
CA GLN A 553 18.83 -13.72 -13.18
C GLN A 553 18.44 -14.89 -12.28
N GLU A 554 18.52 -14.67 -10.97
CA GLU A 554 18.19 -15.66 -9.94
C GLU A 554 17.99 -14.98 -8.59
N ALA A 555 17.14 -15.60 -7.77
CA ALA A 555 16.97 -15.32 -6.36
C ALA A 555 17.39 -16.56 -5.55
N GLY A 556 18.63 -16.99 -5.71
CA GLY A 556 19.09 -18.32 -5.29
C GLY A 556 18.65 -19.43 -6.25
N CYS A 557 19.18 -20.63 -6.04
CA CYS A 557 19.06 -21.72 -7.01
C CYS A 557 18.58 -23.03 -6.37
N VAL A 558 17.96 -23.85 -7.21
CA VAL A 558 17.36 -25.15 -6.88
C VAL A 558 18.15 -26.27 -7.56
N VAL A 559 18.32 -27.40 -6.85
CA VAL A 559 18.83 -28.65 -7.39
C VAL A 559 17.71 -29.70 -7.37
N TRP A 560 17.40 -30.24 -8.54
CA TRP A 560 16.36 -31.27 -8.68
C TRP A 560 16.90 -32.66 -8.35
N SER A 561 16.00 -33.63 -8.12
CA SER A 561 16.35 -35.04 -7.87
C SER A 561 17.16 -35.70 -8.99
N ASP A 562 17.06 -35.22 -10.23
CA ASP A 562 17.92 -35.65 -11.34
C ASP A 562 19.24 -34.85 -11.40
N GLY A 563 19.59 -34.09 -10.37
CA GLY A 563 20.78 -33.25 -10.30
C GLY A 563 20.78 -32.06 -11.26
N SER A 564 19.75 -31.85 -12.09
CA SER A 564 19.64 -30.63 -12.88
C SER A 564 19.40 -29.42 -11.98
N CYS A 565 19.77 -28.22 -12.45
CA CYS A 565 19.73 -27.00 -11.65
C CYS A 565 18.86 -25.93 -12.31
N ALA A 566 18.25 -25.07 -11.49
CA ALA A 566 17.48 -23.91 -11.97
C ALA A 566 17.68 -22.69 -11.08
N GLY A 567 17.89 -21.52 -11.68
CA GLY A 567 17.83 -20.24 -10.99
C GLY A 567 16.37 -19.86 -10.72
N TYR A 568 16.03 -19.61 -9.45
CA TYR A 568 14.65 -19.30 -9.07
C TYR A 568 14.26 -17.90 -9.54
N LEU A 569 13.06 -17.77 -10.12
CA LEU A 569 12.48 -16.52 -10.66
C LEU A 569 13.28 -15.87 -11.80
N ARG A 570 14.06 -16.65 -12.56
CA ARG A 570 14.77 -16.09 -13.73
C ARG A 570 13.80 -15.42 -14.71
N GLY A 571 14.09 -14.18 -15.06
CA GLY A 571 13.31 -13.36 -16.00
C GLY A 571 12.11 -12.63 -15.38
N GLU A 572 11.86 -12.81 -14.08
CA GLU A 572 10.83 -12.08 -13.33
C GLU A 572 11.32 -10.72 -12.82
N ALA A 573 10.40 -9.91 -12.29
CA ALA A 573 10.74 -8.62 -11.71
C ALA A 573 11.64 -8.77 -10.47
N ALA A 574 12.66 -7.92 -10.35
CA ALA A 574 13.56 -7.89 -9.18
C ALA A 574 12.80 -7.77 -7.84
N GLU A 575 11.75 -6.97 -7.83
CA GLU A 575 10.93 -6.67 -6.65
C GLU A 575 9.73 -7.63 -6.48
N ALA A 576 9.74 -8.78 -7.15
CA ALA A 576 8.73 -9.81 -6.91
C ALA A 576 8.73 -10.21 -5.43
N PRO A 577 7.57 -10.32 -4.75
CA PRO A 577 7.49 -10.72 -3.34
C PRO A 577 8.28 -11.99 -3.00
N GLU A 578 8.24 -12.97 -3.92
CA GLU A 578 8.95 -14.25 -3.80
C GLU A 578 10.49 -14.11 -3.78
N ALA A 579 11.02 -13.01 -4.31
CA ALA A 579 12.45 -12.71 -4.31
C ALA A 579 12.90 -11.95 -3.05
N LEU A 580 11.98 -11.41 -2.25
CA LEU A 580 12.26 -10.41 -1.21
C LEU A 580 12.26 -10.95 0.22
N PHE A 581 12.68 -12.20 0.42
CA PHE A 581 12.87 -12.75 1.76
C PHE A 581 14.09 -13.68 1.83
N ARG A 582 14.72 -13.71 3.01
CA ARG A 582 15.89 -14.55 3.27
C ARG A 582 15.46 -16.00 3.36
N ARG A 583 16.22 -16.92 2.77
CA ARG A 583 15.90 -18.35 2.86
C ARG A 583 17.12 -19.22 2.63
N ASP A 584 17.04 -20.42 3.15
CA ASP A 584 18.00 -21.48 2.86
C ASP A 584 17.70 -22.00 1.45
N VAL A 585 18.74 -22.15 0.63
CA VAL A 585 18.65 -22.59 -0.77
C VAL A 585 19.61 -23.74 -1.03
N ASP A 586 19.45 -24.45 -2.15
CA ASP A 586 20.35 -25.57 -2.45
C ASP A 586 21.77 -25.11 -2.75
N PHE A 587 21.89 -24.03 -3.54
CA PHE A 587 23.17 -23.39 -3.81
C PHE A 587 22.98 -21.93 -4.21
N CYS A 588 24.09 -21.17 -4.14
CA CYS A 588 24.21 -19.86 -4.76
C CYS A 588 25.24 -19.97 -5.91
N SER A 589 25.01 -19.28 -7.03
CA SER A 589 25.89 -19.39 -8.19
C SER A 589 27.26 -18.76 -7.95
N GLY A 590 28.24 -19.12 -8.79
CA GLY A 590 29.57 -18.51 -8.80
C GLY A 590 29.58 -17.02 -9.16
N VAL A 591 28.45 -16.42 -9.56
CA VAL A 591 28.33 -14.97 -9.79
C VAL A 591 28.66 -14.19 -8.54
N PHE A 592 28.14 -14.64 -7.38
CA PHE A 592 28.44 -14.11 -6.06
C PHE A 592 28.25 -15.23 -5.03
N LEU A 593 29.35 -15.79 -4.55
CA LEU A 593 29.35 -16.83 -3.51
C LEU A 593 30.38 -16.48 -2.43
N MET A 594 29.91 -16.00 -1.28
CA MET A 594 30.78 -15.73 -0.13
C MET A 594 30.72 -16.89 0.86
N THR A 595 31.88 -17.37 1.30
CA THR A 595 32.00 -18.50 2.24
C THR A 595 33.19 -18.29 3.19
N ARG A 596 33.27 -19.10 4.23
CA ARG A 596 34.40 -19.07 5.18
C ARG A 596 35.61 -19.73 4.53
N THR A 597 36.74 -19.02 4.49
CA THR A 597 37.98 -19.53 3.90
C THR A 597 38.43 -20.83 4.57
N GLY A 598 38.30 -20.93 5.89
CA GLY A 598 38.63 -22.15 6.64
C GLY A 598 37.79 -23.35 6.22
N LEU A 599 36.47 -23.18 6.12
CA LEU A 599 35.53 -24.24 5.73
C LEU A 599 35.73 -24.64 4.26
N PHE A 600 35.96 -23.68 3.36
CA PHE A 600 36.26 -23.96 1.96
C PHE A 600 37.51 -24.84 1.83
N LYS A 601 38.59 -24.48 2.55
CA LYS A 601 39.84 -25.25 2.57
C LYS A 601 39.69 -26.62 3.24
N GLU A 602 38.94 -26.70 4.34
CA GLU A 602 38.65 -27.96 5.04
C GLU A 602 37.93 -28.96 4.14
N LEU A 603 36.96 -28.48 3.35
CA LEU A 603 36.24 -29.32 2.39
C LEU A 603 37.06 -29.63 1.12
N GLY A 604 38.28 -29.13 0.99
CA GLY A 604 39.14 -29.38 -0.18
C GLY A 604 38.86 -28.48 -1.39
N GLY A 605 38.21 -27.33 -1.18
CA GLY A 605 37.86 -26.37 -2.23
C GLY A 605 36.81 -26.88 -3.21
N PHE A 606 36.78 -26.31 -4.42
CA PHE A 606 35.98 -26.84 -5.51
C PHE A 606 36.57 -28.17 -5.99
N ASP A 607 35.73 -29.19 -6.18
CA ASP A 607 36.20 -30.53 -6.55
C ASP A 607 36.69 -30.56 -8.00
N GLU A 608 37.99 -30.82 -8.18
CA GLU A 608 38.66 -30.87 -9.47
C GLU A 608 38.08 -31.93 -10.43
N ALA A 609 37.28 -32.89 -9.93
CA ALA A 609 36.51 -33.81 -10.77
C ALA A 609 35.51 -33.10 -11.70
N PHE A 610 35.14 -31.84 -11.43
CA PHE A 610 34.28 -31.02 -12.27
C PHE A 610 35.05 -30.10 -13.24
N ALA A 611 36.38 -30.14 -13.22
CA ALA A 611 37.20 -29.30 -14.10
C ALA A 611 36.88 -29.57 -15.59
N PRO A 612 36.93 -28.54 -16.46
CA PRO A 612 37.40 -27.17 -16.18
C PRO A 612 36.37 -26.20 -15.59
N ALA A 613 35.06 -26.50 -15.62
CA ALA A 613 33.97 -25.63 -15.16
C ALA A 613 32.60 -26.36 -15.18
N TYR A 614 31.59 -25.71 -14.61
CA TYR A 614 30.22 -26.15 -14.34
C TYR A 614 30.09 -27.23 -13.25
N TYR A 615 29.20 -26.98 -12.29
CA TYR A 615 28.90 -27.78 -11.08
C TYR A 615 29.89 -27.63 -9.91
N GLU A 616 30.98 -26.87 -10.04
CA GLU A 616 31.92 -26.60 -8.94
C GLU A 616 31.23 -26.02 -7.70
N GLU A 617 30.42 -24.99 -7.89
CA GLU A 617 29.70 -24.30 -6.82
C GLU A 617 28.50 -25.11 -6.33
N VAL A 618 27.85 -25.85 -7.24
CA VAL A 618 26.71 -26.72 -6.93
C VAL A 618 27.16 -27.87 -6.03
N ASP A 619 28.27 -28.52 -6.39
CA ASP A 619 28.94 -29.56 -5.61
C ASP A 619 29.41 -29.03 -4.25
N TYR A 620 30.07 -27.87 -4.22
CA TYR A 620 30.54 -27.28 -2.97
C TYR A 620 29.38 -26.96 -2.02
N CYS A 621 28.30 -26.34 -2.52
CA CYS A 621 27.11 -26.06 -1.72
C CYS A 621 26.41 -27.33 -1.25
N MET A 622 26.36 -28.38 -2.08
CA MET A 622 25.81 -29.67 -1.67
C MET A 622 26.66 -30.31 -0.56
N ARG A 623 28.00 -30.24 -0.66
CA ARG A 623 28.91 -30.70 0.40
C ARG A 623 28.79 -29.89 1.68
N LEU A 624 28.52 -28.59 1.60
CA LEU A 624 28.20 -27.78 2.79
C LEU A 624 26.98 -28.35 3.50
N TRP A 625 25.90 -28.64 2.75
CA TRP A 625 24.70 -29.25 3.32
C TRP A 625 24.97 -30.63 3.93
N GLU A 626 25.75 -31.48 3.27
CA GLU A 626 26.15 -32.80 3.78
C GLU A 626 27.05 -32.69 5.03
N HIS A 627 27.82 -31.60 5.15
CA HIS A 627 28.61 -31.26 6.33
C HIS A 627 27.78 -30.60 7.45
N GLY A 628 26.49 -30.31 7.21
CA GLY A 628 25.60 -29.67 8.17
C GLY A 628 25.70 -28.14 8.21
N ALA A 629 26.35 -27.52 7.22
CA ALA A 629 26.44 -26.08 7.06
C ALA A 629 25.40 -25.58 6.03
N ARG A 630 24.68 -24.51 6.38
CA ARG A 630 23.56 -23.97 5.59
C ARG A 630 24.06 -23.07 4.47
N VAL A 631 23.34 -23.07 3.36
CA VAL A 631 23.55 -22.13 2.24
C VAL A 631 22.37 -21.17 2.17
N VAL A 632 22.63 -19.87 2.29
CA VAL A 632 21.58 -18.87 2.53
C VAL A 632 21.56 -17.81 1.42
N TYR A 633 20.38 -17.60 0.84
CA TYR A 633 20.07 -16.46 0.00
C TYR A 633 19.58 -15.29 0.85
N ASP A 634 20.14 -14.09 0.65
CA ASP A 634 19.66 -12.84 1.23
C ASP A 634 19.31 -11.80 0.14
N PRO A 635 18.06 -11.32 0.08
CA PRO A 635 17.60 -10.40 -0.98
C PRO A 635 18.25 -9.02 -0.95
N TRP A 636 18.88 -8.65 0.18
CA TRP A 636 19.55 -7.37 0.38
C TRP A 636 21.02 -7.38 -0.06
N ILE A 637 21.56 -8.55 -0.40
CA ILE A 637 22.79 -8.66 -1.18
C ILE A 637 22.36 -8.55 -2.65
N VAL A 638 22.67 -7.43 -3.31
CA VAL A 638 22.21 -7.18 -4.69
C VAL A 638 23.40 -7.08 -5.61
N VAL A 639 23.38 -7.84 -6.70
CA VAL A 639 24.49 -7.95 -7.65
C VAL A 639 23.96 -7.76 -9.05
N ASP A 640 24.51 -6.80 -9.79
CA ASP A 640 24.25 -6.65 -11.22
C ASP A 640 25.22 -7.56 -11.99
N HIS A 641 24.70 -8.41 -12.87
CA HIS A 641 25.49 -9.38 -13.62
C HIS A 641 25.22 -9.25 -15.11
N TYR A 642 26.27 -8.99 -15.89
CA TYR A 642 26.11 -8.70 -17.31
C TYR A 642 25.85 -9.94 -18.18
N GLU A 643 26.13 -11.14 -17.64
CA GLU A 643 25.90 -12.45 -18.26
C GLU A 643 26.57 -12.56 -19.65
N TYR A 644 27.87 -12.29 -19.68
CA TYR A 644 28.73 -12.47 -20.85
C TYR A 644 29.50 -13.78 -20.73
N GLY A 645 28.99 -14.83 -21.37
CA GLY A 645 29.68 -16.11 -21.43
C GLY A 645 31.01 -15.99 -22.18
N SER A 646 32.12 -16.21 -21.49
CA SER A 646 33.42 -16.46 -22.11
C SER A 646 33.51 -17.89 -22.69
N ALA A 647 32.55 -18.78 -22.41
CA ALA A 647 32.52 -20.13 -22.98
C ALA A 647 32.14 -20.14 -24.47
N GLY A 648 33.12 -20.43 -25.33
CA GLY A 648 32.91 -20.70 -26.75
C GLY A 648 31.88 -21.81 -27.01
N SER A 649 31.02 -21.60 -28.03
CA SER A 649 29.87 -22.40 -28.47
C SER A 649 28.99 -23.02 -27.37
N SER A 650 27.72 -22.60 -27.32
CA SER A 650 26.71 -23.09 -26.36
C SER A 650 26.60 -24.62 -26.30
N GLU A 651 26.97 -25.33 -27.36
CA GLU A 651 26.98 -26.79 -27.44
C GLU A 651 28.09 -27.44 -26.61
N ALA A 652 29.32 -26.89 -26.60
CA ALA A 652 30.42 -27.43 -25.81
C ALA A 652 30.19 -27.25 -24.31
N ALA A 653 29.65 -26.10 -23.91
CA ALA A 653 29.20 -25.83 -22.54
C ALA A 653 28.08 -26.80 -22.12
N ALA A 654 27.03 -26.94 -22.94
CA ALA A 654 25.92 -27.86 -22.66
C ALA A 654 26.38 -29.31 -22.51
N LYS A 655 27.30 -29.78 -23.36
CA LYS A 655 27.88 -31.14 -23.27
C LYS A 655 28.67 -31.34 -21.96
N ARG A 656 29.42 -30.32 -21.51
CA ARG A 656 30.14 -30.36 -20.24
C ARG A 656 29.16 -30.40 -19.06
N MET A 657 28.17 -29.51 -19.04
CA MET A 657 27.12 -29.50 -18.02
C MET A 657 26.41 -30.86 -17.91
N ALA A 658 26.04 -31.48 -19.04
CA ALA A 658 25.41 -32.79 -19.04
C ALA A 658 26.33 -33.92 -18.53
N THR A 659 27.64 -33.81 -18.78
CA THR A 659 28.64 -34.78 -18.27
C THR A 659 28.83 -34.61 -16.77
N ASN A 660 28.98 -33.38 -16.30
CA ASN A 660 29.16 -33.04 -14.90
C ASN A 660 27.90 -33.29 -14.07
N GLN A 661 26.70 -33.10 -14.63
CA GLN A 661 25.44 -33.50 -14.00
C GLN A 661 25.44 -34.98 -13.63
N LYS A 662 25.88 -35.87 -14.53
CA LYS A 662 25.97 -37.32 -14.23
C LYS A 662 26.98 -37.64 -13.13
N ARG A 663 28.10 -36.91 -13.08
CA ARG A 663 29.09 -37.04 -12.00
C ARG A 663 28.52 -36.58 -10.68
N PHE A 664 27.85 -35.42 -10.68
CA PHE A 664 27.17 -34.86 -9.52
C PHE A 664 26.07 -35.80 -9.00
N GLN A 665 25.23 -36.35 -9.90
CA GLN A 665 24.25 -37.38 -9.56
C GLN A 665 24.88 -38.58 -8.86
N ALA A 666 25.97 -39.12 -9.41
CA ALA A 666 26.64 -40.28 -8.83
C ALA A 666 27.25 -39.98 -7.46
N LYS A 667 27.84 -38.77 -7.30
CA LYS A 667 28.49 -38.33 -6.06
C LYS A 667 27.48 -38.05 -4.95
N HIS A 668 26.38 -37.38 -5.26
CA HIS A 668 25.38 -36.92 -4.31
C HIS A 668 24.07 -37.72 -4.36
N ALA A 669 24.09 -38.95 -4.85
CA ALA A 669 22.91 -39.77 -5.05
C ALA A 669 22.00 -39.85 -3.80
N ARG A 670 22.60 -39.88 -2.61
CA ARG A 670 21.86 -39.86 -1.34
C ARG A 670 21.18 -38.52 -1.08
N ALA A 671 21.89 -37.41 -1.23
CA ALA A 671 21.32 -36.08 -1.00
C ALA A 671 20.24 -35.72 -2.04
N LEU A 672 20.37 -36.23 -3.28
CA LEU A 672 19.39 -36.02 -4.34
C LEU A 672 18.13 -36.87 -4.19
N ALA A 673 18.18 -37.97 -3.44
CA ALA A 673 17.00 -38.79 -3.18
C ALA A 673 15.92 -38.02 -2.39
N ASP A 674 16.33 -37.03 -1.59
CA ASP A 674 15.45 -36.18 -0.79
C ASP A 674 14.98 -34.91 -1.56
N GLN A 675 15.45 -34.70 -2.79
CA GLN A 675 15.11 -33.52 -3.60
C GLN A 675 13.80 -33.69 -4.38
N GLU A 676 13.14 -32.57 -4.65
CA GLU A 676 11.92 -32.54 -5.46
C GLU A 676 12.19 -32.94 -6.91
N SER A 677 11.18 -33.51 -7.58
CA SER A 677 11.22 -33.73 -9.03
C SER A 677 10.66 -32.51 -9.76
N ALA A 678 11.42 -32.00 -10.72
CA ALA A 678 10.99 -30.88 -11.58
C ALA A 678 9.69 -31.18 -12.35
N ALA A 679 9.32 -32.46 -12.49
CA ALA A 679 8.10 -32.89 -13.18
C ALA A 679 6.83 -32.69 -12.35
N LEU A 680 6.93 -32.46 -11.03
CA LEU A 680 5.77 -32.30 -10.15
C LEU A 680 5.21 -30.88 -10.21
N ALA A 681 3.88 -30.76 -10.27
CA ALA A 681 3.21 -29.47 -10.18
C ALA A 681 3.53 -28.78 -8.83
N GLY A 682 3.84 -27.48 -8.88
CA GLY A 682 4.23 -26.71 -7.70
C GLY A 682 5.59 -27.08 -7.09
N ALA A 683 6.39 -27.96 -7.72
CA ALA A 683 7.69 -28.37 -7.21
C ALA A 683 8.63 -27.19 -6.98
N MET A 684 8.68 -26.23 -7.92
CA MET A 684 9.49 -25.02 -7.79
C MET A 684 9.18 -24.23 -6.52
N LEU A 685 7.90 -24.09 -6.17
CA LEU A 685 7.48 -23.36 -4.98
C LEU A 685 7.99 -24.02 -3.70
N ARG A 686 8.05 -25.35 -3.66
CA ARG A 686 8.56 -26.11 -2.50
C ARG A 686 10.09 -26.13 -2.49
N ALA A 687 10.71 -26.35 -3.64
CA ALA A 687 12.16 -26.51 -3.78
C ALA A 687 12.94 -25.20 -3.62
N ARG A 688 12.30 -24.02 -3.77
CA ARG A 688 12.95 -22.71 -3.56
C ARG A 688 13.51 -22.50 -2.16
N MET A 689 13.05 -23.27 -1.17
CA MET A 689 13.50 -23.23 0.23
C MET A 689 13.97 -24.62 0.64
N ARG A 690 15.27 -24.78 0.89
CA ARG A 690 15.81 -26.06 1.35
C ARG A 690 15.52 -26.26 2.83
N GLY A 691 15.18 -27.49 3.21
CA GLY A 691 15.32 -27.96 4.58
C GLY A 691 14.25 -27.51 5.58
N THR A 692 13.09 -27.01 5.17
CA THR A 692 12.19 -26.50 6.21
C THR A 692 11.43 -27.60 6.93
N GLY A 693 10.82 -28.58 6.24
CA GLY A 693 9.85 -29.49 6.88
C GLY A 693 8.77 -28.76 7.68
N ALA A 694 8.72 -27.43 7.53
CA ALA A 694 8.13 -26.51 8.45
C ALA A 694 6.75 -26.26 7.91
N ALA A 695 5.81 -26.48 8.80
CA ALA A 695 4.54 -25.79 8.85
C ALA A 695 4.53 -24.43 8.14
N ARG A 696 3.66 -24.31 7.13
CA ARG A 696 3.51 -23.11 6.30
C ARG A 696 2.20 -22.41 6.63
N VAL A 697 2.31 -21.12 6.94
CA VAL A 697 1.18 -20.27 7.35
C VAL A 697 0.87 -19.28 6.25
N LEU A 698 -0.40 -19.17 5.88
CA LEU A 698 -0.93 -18.00 5.21
C LEU A 698 -1.51 -17.07 6.28
N TYR A 699 -0.99 -15.86 6.42
CA TYR A 699 -1.47 -14.87 7.38
C TYR A 699 -2.04 -13.68 6.64
N VAL A 700 -3.30 -13.32 6.91
CA VAL A 700 -3.99 -12.19 6.30
C VAL A 700 -4.35 -11.14 7.36
N ASP A 701 -4.05 -9.88 7.07
CA ASP A 701 -4.44 -8.72 7.87
C ASP A 701 -4.84 -7.52 6.99
N ASP A 702 -5.29 -6.42 7.60
CA ASP A 702 -5.59 -5.18 6.86
C ASP A 702 -4.33 -4.57 6.26
N ARG A 703 -3.21 -4.61 7.00
CA ARG A 703 -1.91 -4.05 6.63
C ARG A 703 -0.79 -4.98 7.05
N VAL A 704 0.37 -4.89 6.40
CA VAL A 704 1.57 -5.59 6.90
C VAL A 704 1.82 -5.13 8.35
N PRO A 705 1.80 -6.05 9.34
CA PRO A 705 1.85 -5.65 10.75
C PRO A 705 3.15 -4.93 11.11
N ARG A 706 3.01 -3.72 11.69
CA ARG A 706 4.13 -2.92 12.20
C ARG A 706 3.74 -2.23 13.51
N PRO A 707 4.65 -2.10 14.50
CA PRO A 707 4.35 -1.51 15.80
C PRO A 707 3.88 -0.06 15.71
N ASP A 708 4.44 0.71 14.79
CA ASP A 708 4.14 2.14 14.59
C ASP A 708 2.70 2.41 14.16
N LEU A 709 1.99 1.39 13.66
CA LEU A 709 0.59 1.51 13.25
C LEU A 709 -0.40 1.44 14.42
N GLY A 710 0.01 0.93 15.60
CA GLY A 710 -0.88 0.76 16.77
C GLY A 710 -2.06 -0.19 16.51
N GLY A 711 -3.19 -0.02 17.22
CA GLY A 711 -4.48 -0.67 16.87
C GLY A 711 -4.44 -2.19 16.64
N GLY A 712 -3.70 -2.93 17.47
CA GLY A 712 -3.54 -4.38 17.37
C GLY A 712 -2.36 -4.86 16.50
N PHE A 713 -1.77 -4.01 15.66
CA PHE A 713 -0.61 -4.37 14.82
C PHE A 713 0.66 -4.76 15.61
N PRO A 714 0.98 -4.15 16.78
CA PRO A 714 2.06 -4.65 17.64
C PRO A 714 1.86 -6.11 18.07
N ARG A 715 0.62 -6.51 18.40
CA ARG A 715 0.29 -7.90 18.80
C ARG A 715 0.39 -8.85 17.60
N ALA A 716 -0.13 -8.44 16.44
CA ALA A 716 0.02 -9.20 15.20
C ALA A 716 1.49 -9.43 14.84
N GLN A 717 2.35 -8.43 15.03
CA GLN A 717 3.79 -8.61 14.84
C GLN A 717 4.39 -9.58 15.87
N ALA A 718 4.00 -9.50 17.15
CA ALA A 718 4.43 -10.44 18.18
C ALA A 718 4.01 -11.90 17.85
N LEU A 719 2.80 -12.09 17.30
CA LEU A 719 2.34 -13.39 16.80
C LEU A 719 3.25 -13.88 15.67
N LEU A 720 3.52 -13.05 14.65
CA LEU A 720 4.39 -13.42 13.53
C LEU A 720 5.82 -13.73 14.00
N ALA A 721 6.36 -12.97 14.96
CA ALA A 721 7.64 -13.26 15.57
C ALA A 721 7.65 -14.62 16.29
N ALA A 722 6.61 -14.91 17.09
CA ALA A 722 6.46 -16.18 17.78
C ALA A 722 6.34 -17.36 16.80
N LEU A 723 5.59 -17.23 15.71
CA LEU A 723 5.53 -18.25 14.66
C LEU A 723 6.92 -18.54 14.08
N GLY A 724 7.72 -17.50 13.81
CA GLY A 724 9.08 -17.65 13.31
C GLY A 724 10.03 -18.32 14.31
N GLU A 725 9.91 -17.99 15.60
CA GLU A 725 10.70 -18.60 16.68
C GLU A 725 10.33 -20.08 16.93
N HIS A 726 9.10 -20.48 16.63
CA HIS A 726 8.68 -21.88 16.59
C HIS A 726 9.06 -22.60 15.28
N GLY A 727 9.78 -21.93 14.37
CA GLY A 727 10.30 -22.50 13.14
C GLY A 727 9.31 -22.57 11.98
N LEU A 728 8.16 -21.89 12.06
CA LEU A 728 7.17 -21.85 10.98
C LEU A 728 7.59 -20.85 9.90
N PHE A 729 7.19 -21.12 8.66
CA PHE A 729 7.26 -20.16 7.57
C PHE A 729 5.90 -19.46 7.40
N ALA A 730 5.87 -18.14 7.18
CA ALA A 730 4.64 -17.43 6.87
C ALA A 730 4.73 -16.63 5.56
N THR A 731 3.63 -16.65 4.81
CA THR A 731 3.30 -15.66 3.78
C THR A 731 2.31 -14.66 4.38
N VAL A 732 2.76 -13.42 4.57
CA VAL A 732 2.01 -12.32 5.16
C VAL A 732 1.34 -11.50 4.05
N VAL A 733 0.02 -11.52 4.01
CA VAL A 733 -0.80 -10.82 3.02
C VAL A 733 -1.53 -9.66 3.68
N SER A 734 -1.56 -8.50 3.01
CA SER A 734 -2.46 -7.41 3.40
C SER A 734 -3.53 -7.12 2.35
N LEU A 735 -4.76 -6.85 2.78
CA LEU A 735 -5.91 -6.61 1.88
C LEU A 735 -6.40 -5.16 1.80
N ALA A 736 -5.96 -4.28 2.72
CA ALA A 736 -6.42 -2.88 2.78
C ALA A 736 -5.35 -1.86 2.38
N GLU A 737 -4.16 -2.31 1.95
CA GLU A 737 -3.10 -1.44 1.45
C GLU A 737 -3.13 -1.30 -0.08
N PRO A 738 -2.59 -0.22 -0.66
CA PRO A 738 -2.42 -0.14 -2.10
C PRO A 738 -1.50 -1.25 -2.62
N MET A 739 -1.82 -1.85 -3.77
CA MET A 739 -0.94 -2.79 -4.50
C MET A 739 0.46 -2.23 -4.81
N THR A 740 0.64 -0.90 -4.76
CA THR A 740 1.94 -0.24 -4.96
C THR A 740 2.80 -0.20 -3.70
N THR A 741 2.30 -0.73 -2.58
CA THR A 741 3.07 -0.82 -1.34
C THR A 741 4.27 -1.73 -1.57
N PRO A 742 5.51 -1.30 -1.24
CA PRO A 742 6.68 -2.14 -1.39
C PRO A 742 6.51 -3.45 -0.63
N ALA A 743 6.83 -4.57 -1.29
CA ALA A 743 6.65 -5.90 -0.70
C ALA A 743 7.46 -6.09 0.57
N ARG A 744 8.65 -5.49 0.68
CA ARG A 744 9.43 -5.51 1.91
C ARG A 744 10.20 -4.24 2.17
N ARG A 745 10.43 -3.95 3.45
CA ARG A 745 11.28 -2.84 3.91
C ARG A 745 12.29 -3.38 4.93
N PRO A 746 13.51 -2.81 5.00
CA PRO A 746 14.51 -3.23 5.98
C PRO A 746 14.05 -3.11 7.45
N ASP A 747 13.05 -2.27 7.72
CA ASP A 747 12.54 -1.89 9.04
C ASP A 747 11.13 -2.43 9.35
N ASP A 748 10.64 -3.44 8.62
CA ASP A 748 9.30 -4.01 8.83
C ASP A 748 9.13 -4.72 10.19
N GLY A 749 10.24 -5.11 10.83
CA GLY A 749 10.29 -5.85 12.09
C GLY A 749 9.70 -7.26 12.01
N LEU A 750 9.47 -7.78 10.79
CA LEU A 750 9.03 -9.14 10.56
C LEU A 750 10.24 -10.09 10.48
N PRO A 751 10.09 -11.37 10.84
CA PRO A 751 11.16 -12.35 10.68
C PRO A 751 11.74 -12.33 9.24
N PRO A 752 13.07 -12.26 9.05
CA PRO A 752 13.70 -12.12 7.73
C PRO A 752 13.32 -13.24 6.76
N GLY A 753 12.92 -14.40 7.27
CA GLY A 753 12.46 -15.55 6.50
C GLY A 753 11.03 -15.50 5.97
N PHE A 754 10.22 -14.52 6.38
CA PHE A 754 8.81 -14.46 5.97
C PHE A 754 8.64 -13.77 4.62
N GLU A 755 7.73 -14.29 3.82
CA GLU A 755 7.33 -13.69 2.56
C GLU A 755 6.22 -12.68 2.80
N VAL A 756 6.28 -11.52 2.14
CA VAL A 756 5.31 -10.44 2.36
C VAL A 756 4.71 -10.00 1.04
N MET A 757 3.38 -10.00 0.96
CA MET A 757 2.59 -9.67 -0.22
C MET A 757 1.54 -8.59 0.13
N PRO A 758 1.91 -7.30 0.05
CA PRO A 758 1.03 -6.24 0.47
C PRO A 758 -0.01 -5.88 -0.59
N GLY A 759 -1.19 -5.48 -0.12
CA GLY A 759 -2.23 -4.83 -0.90
C GLY A 759 -2.94 -5.71 -1.92
N LEU A 760 -2.94 -7.04 -1.74
CA LEU A 760 -3.65 -7.96 -2.61
C LEU A 760 -5.16 -7.68 -2.58
N THR A 761 -5.80 -7.73 -3.75
CA THR A 761 -7.26 -7.81 -3.81
C THR A 761 -7.73 -9.22 -3.47
N PRO A 762 -8.99 -9.41 -3.02
CA PRO A 762 -9.51 -10.75 -2.77
C PRO A 762 -9.38 -11.69 -3.99
N ASP A 763 -9.62 -11.20 -5.20
CA ASP A 763 -9.42 -11.98 -6.44
C ASP A 763 -7.96 -12.42 -6.63
N LYS A 764 -6.99 -11.57 -6.26
CA LYS A 764 -5.57 -11.92 -6.34
C LYS A 764 -5.15 -12.90 -5.26
N LEU A 765 -5.80 -12.88 -4.10
CA LEU A 765 -5.62 -13.92 -3.10
C LEU A 765 -6.17 -15.27 -3.58
N VAL A 766 -7.28 -15.29 -4.31
CA VAL A 766 -7.81 -16.50 -4.96
C VAL A 766 -6.79 -17.04 -5.97
N GLU A 767 -6.29 -16.20 -6.89
CA GLU A 767 -5.27 -16.62 -7.85
C GLU A 767 -4.00 -17.18 -7.15
N LEU A 768 -3.62 -16.58 -6.01
CA LEU A 768 -2.51 -17.08 -5.19
C LEU A 768 -2.81 -18.46 -4.61
N LEU A 769 -4.01 -18.67 -4.05
CA LEU A 769 -4.42 -19.96 -3.48
C LEU A 769 -4.54 -21.05 -4.55
N GLU A 770 -5.03 -20.71 -5.74
CA GLU A 770 -5.04 -21.61 -6.90
C GLU A 770 -3.62 -22.00 -7.30
N ALA A 771 -2.70 -21.04 -7.42
CA ALA A 771 -1.31 -21.28 -7.77
C ALA A 771 -0.52 -22.04 -6.68
N ARG A 772 -0.98 -21.98 -5.43
CA ARG A 772 -0.33 -22.57 -4.24
C ARG A 772 -1.20 -23.61 -3.55
N GLN A 773 -2.01 -24.32 -4.32
CA GLN A 773 -2.92 -25.33 -3.78
C GLN A 773 -2.13 -26.42 -3.03
N GLY A 774 -2.51 -26.69 -1.78
CA GLY A 774 -1.83 -27.65 -0.91
C GLY A 774 -0.45 -27.21 -0.41
N TYR A 775 -0.08 -25.93 -0.57
CA TYR A 775 1.18 -25.40 -0.05
C TYR A 775 1.11 -25.03 1.43
N TYR A 776 0.00 -24.46 1.90
CA TYR A 776 -0.15 -23.98 3.28
C TYR A 776 -0.84 -25.02 4.17
N ASP A 777 -0.46 -25.05 5.45
CA ASP A 777 -1.06 -25.90 6.49
C ASP A 777 -2.07 -25.13 7.35
N LEU A 778 -1.80 -23.86 7.63
CA LEU A 778 -2.63 -22.99 8.48
C LEU A 778 -3.00 -21.72 7.74
N PHE A 779 -4.24 -21.27 7.95
CA PHE A 779 -4.73 -20.01 7.43
C PHE A 779 -5.17 -19.09 8.57
N PHE A 780 -4.30 -18.15 8.95
CA PHE A 780 -4.65 -17.09 9.87
C PHE A 780 -5.35 -15.95 9.14
N VAL A 781 -6.54 -15.59 9.61
CA VAL A 781 -7.24 -14.38 9.17
C VAL A 781 -7.45 -13.49 10.37
N SER A 782 -6.86 -12.30 10.32
CA SER A 782 -6.92 -11.32 11.38
C SER A 782 -7.99 -10.28 11.08
N ARG A 783 -8.80 -9.94 12.11
CA ARG A 783 -9.85 -8.91 12.17
C ARG A 783 -11.18 -9.26 11.48
N PRO A 784 -12.31 -8.73 11.99
CA PRO A 784 -13.63 -8.95 11.41
C PRO A 784 -13.74 -8.51 9.94
N SER A 785 -13.09 -7.39 9.58
CA SER A 785 -13.11 -6.83 8.22
C SER A 785 -12.58 -7.80 7.18
N ASN A 786 -11.55 -8.60 7.50
CA ASN A 786 -10.98 -9.56 6.57
C ASN A 786 -11.81 -10.84 6.51
N MET A 787 -12.38 -11.29 7.63
CA MET A 787 -13.36 -12.39 7.60
C MET A 787 -14.56 -12.04 6.71
N GLU A 788 -15.06 -10.80 6.79
CA GLU A 788 -16.15 -10.32 5.94
C GLU A 788 -15.73 -10.27 4.46
N ARG A 789 -14.58 -9.67 4.14
CA ARG A 789 -14.06 -9.60 2.76
C ARG A 789 -13.83 -10.98 2.15
N LEU A 790 -13.46 -11.96 2.97
CA LEU A 790 -13.17 -13.33 2.55
C LEU A 790 -14.35 -14.29 2.74
N ALA A 791 -15.54 -13.79 3.09
CA ALA A 791 -16.71 -14.64 3.29
C ALA A 791 -16.99 -15.55 2.08
N PHE A 792 -16.84 -15.01 0.86
CA PHE A 792 -17.02 -15.77 -0.39
C PHE A 792 -16.00 -16.93 -0.53
N LEU A 793 -14.78 -16.77 -0.02
CA LEU A 793 -13.75 -17.82 -0.05
C LEU A 793 -14.19 -19.02 0.78
N PHE A 794 -14.82 -18.78 1.93
CA PHE A 794 -15.31 -19.84 2.81
C PHE A 794 -16.62 -20.49 2.35
N THR A 795 -17.42 -19.80 1.54
CA THR A 795 -18.74 -20.32 1.10
C THR A 795 -18.73 -20.85 -0.33
N GLU A 796 -18.10 -20.14 -1.26
CA GLU A 796 -18.14 -20.43 -2.70
C GLU A 796 -16.87 -21.13 -3.19
N GLN A 797 -15.72 -20.87 -2.55
CA GLN A 797 -14.42 -21.38 -2.97
C GLN A 797 -13.70 -22.19 -1.88
N ALA A 798 -14.45 -22.80 -0.96
CA ALA A 798 -13.89 -23.55 0.17
C ALA A 798 -12.93 -24.67 -0.27
N GLY A 799 -13.10 -25.22 -1.48
CA GLY A 799 -12.20 -26.22 -2.05
C GLY A 799 -10.75 -25.76 -2.25
N LEU A 800 -10.51 -24.44 -2.38
CA LEU A 800 -9.16 -23.88 -2.44
C LEU A 800 -8.44 -23.96 -1.10
N LEU A 801 -9.19 -24.06 0.00
CA LEU A 801 -8.61 -24.14 1.33
C LEU A 801 -8.02 -25.52 1.64
N GLY A 802 -8.43 -26.55 0.90
CA GLY A 802 -7.95 -27.92 1.11
C GLY A 802 -8.13 -28.37 2.56
N ASP A 803 -7.06 -28.87 3.17
CA ASP A 803 -7.02 -29.35 4.55
C ASP A 803 -6.57 -28.26 5.56
N MET A 804 -6.46 -27.00 5.15
CA MET A 804 -5.99 -25.93 6.03
C MET A 804 -6.91 -25.72 7.24
N ALA A 805 -6.33 -25.61 8.43
CA ALA A 805 -7.07 -25.10 9.59
C ALA A 805 -7.16 -23.58 9.53
N VAL A 806 -8.38 -23.05 9.49
CA VAL A 806 -8.64 -21.60 9.53
C VAL A 806 -8.60 -21.13 10.98
N LEU A 807 -7.67 -20.25 11.31
CA LEU A 807 -7.51 -19.67 12.64
C LEU A 807 -7.92 -18.20 12.56
N TYR A 808 -9.03 -17.85 13.19
CA TYR A 808 -9.55 -16.49 13.18
C TYR A 808 -9.01 -15.71 14.37
N ASP A 809 -8.18 -14.71 14.11
CA ASP A 809 -7.75 -13.75 15.11
C ASP A 809 -8.73 -12.58 15.16
N ALA A 810 -9.60 -12.58 16.16
CA ALA A 810 -10.67 -11.58 16.26
C ALA A 810 -10.12 -10.18 16.52
N GLU A 811 -8.93 -10.06 17.13
CA GLU A 811 -8.29 -8.81 17.61
C GLU A 811 -9.09 -8.04 18.67
N ALA A 812 -10.40 -7.85 18.47
CA ALA A 812 -11.36 -7.36 19.42
C ALA A 812 -12.79 -7.66 18.94
N VAL A 813 -13.77 -7.67 19.83
CA VAL A 813 -15.20 -7.64 19.44
C VAL A 813 -15.63 -6.19 19.23
N TRP A 814 -15.69 -5.75 17.97
CA TRP A 814 -15.87 -4.36 17.57
C TRP A 814 -17.27 -3.82 17.88
N ALA A 815 -18.30 -4.67 17.89
CA ALA A 815 -19.66 -4.29 18.26
C ALA A 815 -19.73 -3.63 19.64
N PHE A 816 -18.87 -4.03 20.60
CA PHE A 816 -18.81 -3.38 21.89
C PHE A 816 -18.49 -1.89 21.77
N ARG A 817 -17.57 -1.51 20.88
CA ARG A 817 -17.20 -0.10 20.67
C ARG A 817 -18.40 0.71 20.23
N ASP A 818 -19.19 0.19 19.28
CA ASP A 818 -20.35 0.90 18.74
C ASP A 818 -21.49 1.01 19.75
N ILE A 819 -21.74 -0.06 20.52
CA ILE A 819 -22.73 -0.07 21.60
C ILE A 819 -22.39 0.98 22.66
N HIS A 820 -21.13 1.02 23.11
CA HIS A 820 -20.68 1.98 24.12
C HIS A 820 -20.68 3.42 23.59
N ARG A 821 -20.25 3.61 22.34
CA ARG A 821 -20.29 4.93 21.68
C ARG A 821 -21.70 5.48 21.64
N ALA A 822 -22.67 4.67 21.23
CA ALA A 822 -24.06 5.07 21.13
C ALA A 822 -24.62 5.51 22.50
N ALA A 823 -24.31 4.77 23.57
CA ALA A 823 -24.67 5.14 24.94
C ALA A 823 -24.03 6.48 25.39
N VAL A 824 -22.73 6.67 25.14
CA VAL A 824 -21.99 7.90 25.53
C VAL A 824 -22.56 9.16 24.85
N PHE A 825 -23.01 9.05 23.61
CA PHE A 825 -23.59 10.18 22.86
C PHE A 825 -25.12 10.31 23.03
N GLY A 826 -25.71 9.65 24.02
CA GLY A 826 -27.13 9.83 24.38
C GLY A 826 -28.12 9.05 23.49
N HIS A 827 -27.64 8.05 22.76
CA HIS A 827 -28.43 7.22 21.85
C HIS A 827 -28.21 5.72 22.13
N PRO A 828 -28.52 5.22 23.34
CA PRO A 828 -28.28 3.81 23.69
C PRO A 828 -29.04 2.89 22.73
N MET A 829 -28.34 1.87 22.22
CA MET A 829 -28.94 0.87 21.32
C MET A 829 -29.96 0.01 22.07
N PRO A 830 -31.14 -0.30 21.50
CA PRO A 830 -32.06 -1.28 22.07
C PRO A 830 -31.41 -2.66 22.20
N GLU A 831 -31.77 -3.44 23.22
CA GLU A 831 -31.21 -4.78 23.47
C GLU A 831 -31.26 -5.70 22.24
N ARG A 832 -32.34 -5.63 21.47
CA ARG A 832 -32.48 -6.39 20.22
C ARG A 832 -31.43 -6.01 19.17
N GLN A 833 -31.10 -4.72 19.07
CA GLN A 833 -30.08 -4.23 18.14
C GLN A 833 -28.67 -4.60 18.62
N ILE A 834 -28.43 -4.55 19.94
CA ILE A 834 -27.19 -5.03 20.56
C ILE A 834 -26.98 -6.53 20.24
N ALA A 835 -27.99 -7.35 20.53
CA ALA A 835 -27.94 -8.78 20.26
C ALA A 835 -27.75 -9.09 18.77
N GLN A 836 -28.36 -8.30 17.88
CA GLN A 836 -28.19 -8.43 16.43
C GLN A 836 -26.76 -8.06 15.99
N ALA A 837 -26.21 -6.94 16.46
CA ALA A 837 -24.86 -6.50 16.11
C ALA A 837 -23.80 -7.51 16.57
N LEU A 838 -23.90 -7.98 17.83
CA LEU A 838 -23.03 -9.03 18.35
C LEU A 838 -23.16 -10.31 17.52
N ARG A 839 -24.39 -10.76 17.23
CA ARG A 839 -24.59 -11.99 16.44
C ARG A 839 -24.01 -11.88 15.04
N GLN A 840 -24.17 -10.74 14.36
CA GLN A 840 -23.62 -10.51 13.03
C GLN A 840 -22.09 -10.60 13.02
N GLU A 841 -21.43 -10.02 14.00
CA GLU A 841 -19.97 -10.10 14.11
C GLU A 841 -19.50 -11.49 14.50
N LEU A 842 -20.14 -12.11 15.51
CA LEU A 842 -19.80 -13.46 15.93
C LEU A 842 -20.00 -14.48 14.80
N ASP A 843 -21.01 -14.31 13.93
CA ASP A 843 -21.24 -15.17 12.77
C ASP A 843 -20.07 -15.17 11.75
N LEU A 844 -19.19 -14.18 11.78
CA LEU A 844 -17.96 -14.17 10.96
C LEU A 844 -16.99 -15.28 11.35
N ALA A 845 -17.03 -15.76 12.59
CA ALA A 845 -16.14 -16.81 13.09
C ALA A 845 -16.56 -18.23 12.67
N ARG A 846 -17.72 -18.41 12.02
CA ARG A 846 -18.24 -19.73 11.59
C ARG A 846 -17.26 -20.62 10.82
N PRO A 847 -16.45 -20.12 9.87
CA PRO A 847 -15.51 -20.97 9.14
C PRO A 847 -14.23 -21.26 9.92
N ALA A 848 -14.02 -20.66 11.11
CA ALA A 848 -12.81 -20.83 11.89
C ALA A 848 -12.82 -22.16 12.67
N ALA A 849 -11.71 -22.87 12.62
CA ALA A 849 -11.44 -24.02 13.46
C ALA A 849 -11.10 -23.62 14.91
N CYS A 850 -10.50 -22.43 15.10
CA CYS A 850 -10.22 -21.81 16.39
C CYS A 850 -10.41 -20.30 16.28
N VAL A 851 -10.94 -19.69 17.33
CA VAL A 851 -10.99 -18.22 17.48
C VAL A 851 -9.96 -17.78 18.51
N LEU A 852 -9.14 -16.78 18.18
CA LEU A 852 -8.25 -16.10 19.11
C LEU A 852 -8.92 -14.80 19.57
N ALA A 853 -9.25 -14.75 20.85
CA ALA A 853 -9.74 -13.56 21.54
C ALA A 853 -8.58 -12.90 22.30
N VAL A 854 -8.63 -11.59 22.54
CA VAL A 854 -7.54 -10.90 23.26
C VAL A 854 -7.75 -10.82 24.77
N SER A 855 -8.92 -11.25 25.25
CA SER A 855 -9.30 -11.26 26.67
C SER A 855 -10.24 -12.42 27.02
N GLU A 856 -10.29 -12.75 28.31
CA GLU A 856 -11.21 -13.76 28.86
C GLU A 856 -12.68 -13.37 28.66
N THR A 857 -13.00 -12.09 28.81
CA THR A 857 -14.34 -11.55 28.58
C THR A 857 -14.81 -11.80 27.15
N GLU A 858 -13.95 -11.54 26.16
CA GLU A 858 -14.28 -11.80 24.76
C GLU A 858 -14.37 -13.31 24.46
N ARG A 859 -13.51 -14.13 25.06
CA ARG A 859 -13.60 -15.58 24.96
C ARG A 859 -14.99 -16.08 25.34
N GLU A 860 -15.50 -15.60 26.48
CA GLU A 860 -16.82 -15.99 26.97
C GLU A 860 -17.96 -15.53 26.04
N VAL A 861 -17.82 -14.36 25.40
CA VAL A 861 -18.80 -13.86 24.41
C VAL A 861 -18.87 -14.79 23.19
N PHE A 862 -17.73 -15.24 22.66
CA PHE A 862 -17.72 -16.24 21.59
C PHE A 862 -18.28 -17.60 22.06
N ARG A 863 -17.95 -18.06 23.27
CA ARG A 863 -18.51 -19.30 23.82
C ARG A 863 -20.03 -19.27 23.96
N GLN A 864 -20.58 -18.17 24.46
CA GLN A 864 -22.03 -17.95 24.53
C GLN A 864 -22.67 -17.86 23.15
N GLY A 865 -21.92 -17.39 22.15
CA GLY A 865 -22.28 -17.44 20.74
C GLY A 865 -22.29 -18.84 20.11
N GLY A 866 -21.84 -19.87 20.84
CA GLY A 866 -21.82 -21.26 20.40
C GLY A 866 -20.48 -21.77 19.84
N TYR A 867 -19.40 -21.02 20.00
CA TYR A 867 -18.06 -21.43 19.53
C TYR A 867 -17.32 -22.28 20.56
N GLY A 868 -16.84 -23.46 20.13
CA GLY A 868 -16.24 -24.47 21.00
C GLY A 868 -14.78 -24.20 21.36
N ASP A 869 -13.89 -24.03 20.36
CA ASP A 869 -12.48 -23.70 20.57
C ASP A 869 -12.25 -22.19 20.42
N VAL A 870 -12.11 -21.53 21.56
CA VAL A 870 -11.80 -20.11 21.66
C VAL A 870 -10.67 -19.95 22.68
N ARG A 871 -9.55 -19.39 22.24
CA ARG A 871 -8.33 -19.22 23.05
C ARG A 871 -8.06 -17.75 23.30
N VAL A 872 -7.45 -17.46 24.45
CA VAL A 872 -6.98 -16.11 24.74
C VAL A 872 -5.54 -16.00 24.28
N LEU A 873 -5.29 -15.12 23.31
CA LEU A 873 -3.96 -14.68 22.92
C LEU A 873 -3.90 -13.17 23.15
N SER A 874 -3.40 -12.76 24.32
CA SER A 874 -3.36 -11.35 24.71
C SER A 874 -2.18 -10.61 24.06
N HIS A 875 -1.66 -9.57 24.69
CA HIS A 875 -0.54 -8.77 24.17
C HIS A 875 0.79 -9.22 24.77
N ALA A 876 1.88 -9.06 24.02
CA ALA A 876 3.24 -9.27 24.52
C ALA A 876 3.88 -7.93 24.91
N VAL A 877 3.97 -7.65 26.20
CA VAL A 877 4.57 -6.44 26.80
C VAL A 877 5.51 -6.86 27.93
N ALA A 878 6.77 -6.43 27.85
CA ALA A 878 7.77 -6.69 28.88
C ALA A 878 7.59 -5.78 30.11
N ALA A 879 7.78 -6.33 31.30
CA ALA A 879 7.93 -5.55 32.53
C ALA A 879 9.35 -4.96 32.60
N CYS A 880 9.50 -3.71 32.18
CA CYS A 880 10.75 -2.96 32.16
C CYS A 880 10.60 -1.67 32.98
N PRO A 881 10.41 -1.74 34.31
CA PRO A 881 10.13 -0.56 35.13
C PRO A 881 11.28 0.44 35.06
N THR A 882 10.91 1.70 34.85
CA THR A 882 11.86 2.81 34.84
C THR A 882 12.45 3.06 36.23
N ARG A 883 13.75 3.35 36.29
CA ARG A 883 14.50 3.50 37.57
C ARG A 883 14.26 4.82 38.30
N THR A 884 13.55 5.77 37.69
CA THR A 884 13.30 7.10 38.26
C THR A 884 12.39 7.01 39.49
N PRO A 885 12.81 7.52 40.67
CA PRO A 885 11.99 7.54 41.88
C PRO A 885 10.77 8.46 41.76
N PHE A 886 9.74 8.21 42.58
CA PHE A 886 8.50 9.01 42.64
C PHE A 886 8.73 10.53 42.73
N ALA A 887 9.69 10.94 43.58
CA ALA A 887 9.97 12.35 43.87
C ALA A 887 10.50 13.13 42.67
N GLU A 888 11.23 12.46 41.77
CA GLU A 888 11.85 13.07 40.58
C GLU A 888 10.90 13.11 39.37
N ARG A 889 9.81 12.35 39.41
CA ARG A 889 8.77 12.34 38.37
C ARG A 889 7.89 13.57 38.50
N ALA A 890 7.38 14.10 37.40
CA ALA A 890 6.41 15.20 37.38
C ALA A 890 5.45 15.03 36.20
N ASP A 891 4.40 15.84 36.09
CA ASP A 891 3.49 15.83 34.93
C ASP A 891 2.64 14.55 34.76
N ILE A 892 1.68 14.65 33.84
CA ILE A 892 0.67 13.63 33.50
C ILE A 892 0.90 13.19 32.05
N LEU A 893 0.96 11.89 31.78
CA LEU A 893 1.14 11.36 30.43
C LEU A 893 -0.16 10.81 29.84
N PHE A 894 -0.39 11.09 28.56
CA PHE A 894 -1.31 10.36 27.69
C PHE A 894 -0.59 9.94 26.41
N VAL A 895 -0.80 8.69 26.00
CA VAL A 895 -0.29 8.14 24.73
C VAL A 895 -1.46 7.65 23.88
N GLY A 896 -1.53 8.10 22.63
CA GLY A 896 -2.50 7.57 21.67
C GLY A 896 -2.54 8.31 20.34
N ALA A 897 -3.02 7.62 19.30
CA ALA A 897 -3.31 8.22 18.01
C ALA A 897 -4.53 9.17 18.11
N LEU A 898 -4.33 10.44 17.78
CA LEU A 898 -5.29 11.55 17.90
C LEU A 898 -5.44 12.30 16.55
N PHE A 899 -5.42 11.57 15.43
CA PHE A 899 -5.52 12.14 14.08
C PHE A 899 -6.88 11.95 13.41
N THR A 900 -7.80 11.21 14.03
CA THR A 900 -9.16 10.99 13.52
C THR A 900 -10.20 11.69 14.41
N PRO A 901 -10.94 12.69 13.90
CA PRO A 901 -12.01 13.35 14.64
C PRO A 901 -13.07 12.34 15.12
N GLY A 902 -13.58 12.52 16.34
CA GLY A 902 -14.59 11.63 16.93
C GLY A 902 -14.09 10.25 17.35
N SER A 903 -12.79 9.99 17.25
CA SER A 903 -12.19 8.74 17.76
C SER A 903 -12.20 8.69 19.30
N PRO A 904 -12.14 7.48 19.91
CA PRO A 904 -12.06 7.31 21.36
C PRO A 904 -10.97 8.16 22.03
N ASN A 905 -9.78 8.24 21.42
CA ASN A 905 -8.65 8.97 21.99
C ASN A 905 -8.88 10.48 21.93
N VAL A 906 -9.38 11.02 20.80
CA VAL A 906 -9.67 12.46 20.67
C VAL A 906 -10.74 12.86 21.67
N ASP A 907 -11.79 12.06 21.77
CA ASP A 907 -12.86 12.23 22.74
C ASP A 907 -12.34 12.23 24.20
N SER A 908 -11.48 11.27 24.54
CA SER A 908 -10.82 11.16 25.85
C SER A 908 -10.06 12.45 26.20
N MET A 909 -9.30 12.98 25.23
CA MET A 909 -8.48 14.17 25.44
C MET A 909 -9.29 15.45 25.54
N VAL A 910 -10.32 15.60 24.70
CA VAL A 910 -11.27 16.72 24.81
C VAL A 910 -11.94 16.72 26.18
N TRP A 911 -12.51 15.58 26.60
CA TRP A 911 -13.17 15.46 27.89
C TRP A 911 -12.22 15.73 29.07
N PHE A 912 -11.00 15.16 29.06
CA PHE A 912 -10.05 15.35 30.15
C PHE A 912 -9.60 16.81 30.30
N VAL A 913 -9.26 17.48 29.19
CA VAL A 913 -8.77 18.87 29.21
C VAL A 913 -9.89 19.86 29.55
N GLU A 914 -11.13 19.59 29.12
CA GLU A 914 -12.26 20.49 29.36
C GLU A 914 -12.95 20.26 30.70
N LYS A 915 -13.01 19.02 31.20
CA LYS A 915 -13.79 18.66 32.39
C LYS A 915 -12.93 18.32 33.61
N VAL A 916 -11.81 17.63 33.44
CA VAL A 916 -10.96 17.14 34.55
C VAL A 916 -9.87 18.14 34.92
N MET A 917 -9.10 18.64 33.95
CA MET A 917 -8.00 19.57 34.21
C MET A 917 -8.40 20.85 34.99
N PRO A 918 -9.59 21.48 34.78
CA PRO A 918 -10.01 22.60 35.61
C PRO A 918 -10.09 22.26 37.10
N LEU A 919 -10.48 21.03 37.46
CA LEU A 919 -10.54 20.55 38.85
C LEU A 919 -9.14 20.34 39.42
N LEU A 920 -8.22 19.76 38.62
CA LEU A 920 -6.82 19.60 39.03
C LEU A 920 -6.12 20.95 39.27
N ARG A 921 -6.46 21.96 38.47
CA ARG A 921 -5.97 23.34 38.67
C ARG A 921 -6.51 23.97 39.93
N ARG A 922 -7.82 23.84 40.20
CA ARG A 922 -8.43 24.31 41.47
C ARG A 922 -7.80 23.67 42.69
N ALA A 923 -7.33 22.43 42.55
CA ALA A 923 -6.61 21.72 43.59
C ALA A 923 -5.11 22.07 43.68
N ASN A 924 -4.60 23.02 42.88
CA ASN A 924 -3.19 23.43 42.80
C ASN A 924 -2.22 22.25 42.55
N LEU A 925 -2.52 21.38 41.57
CA LEU A 925 -1.63 20.26 41.23
C LEU A 925 -0.31 20.71 40.60
N GLY A 926 -0.34 21.75 39.77
CA GLY A 926 0.86 22.30 39.08
C GLY A 926 1.45 21.40 37.97
N ALA A 927 0.86 20.23 37.69
CA ALA A 927 1.31 19.30 36.66
C ALA A 927 0.83 19.71 35.26
N ARG A 928 1.68 19.51 34.24
CA ARG A 928 1.30 19.64 32.82
C ARG A 928 0.77 18.32 32.30
N LEU A 929 -0.07 18.39 31.26
CA LEU A 929 -0.47 17.22 30.47
C LEU A 929 0.45 17.07 29.27
N ILE A 930 1.22 15.98 29.23
CA ILE A 930 2.06 15.57 28.12
C ILE A 930 1.26 14.61 27.23
N VAL A 931 1.12 14.95 25.95
CA VAL A 931 0.35 14.17 24.97
C VAL A 931 1.30 13.68 23.88
N ALA A 932 1.50 12.36 23.81
CA ALA A 932 2.31 11.70 22.80
C ALA A 932 1.43 10.95 21.79
N GLY A 933 1.80 11.06 20.51
CA GLY A 933 1.06 10.54 19.36
C GLY A 933 0.66 11.65 18.39
N ARG A 934 0.39 11.26 17.13
CA ARG A 934 -0.14 12.18 16.11
C ARG A 934 -1.38 12.88 16.63
N ASN A 935 -1.45 14.20 16.52
CA ASN A 935 -2.43 15.05 17.22
C ASN A 935 -3.24 15.96 16.29
N ASP A 936 -3.31 15.61 15.01
CA ASP A 936 -3.90 16.40 13.92
C ASP A 936 -5.39 16.76 14.16
N ALA A 937 -6.12 15.93 14.91
CA ALA A 937 -7.55 16.11 15.15
C ALA A 937 -7.88 16.76 16.51
N LEU A 938 -6.88 17.15 17.30
CA LEU A 938 -7.12 17.91 18.53
C LEU A 938 -7.54 19.35 18.24
N PRO A 939 -8.37 19.98 19.09
CA PRO A 939 -8.70 21.40 18.94
C PRO A 939 -7.45 22.28 18.99
N ARG A 940 -7.33 23.25 18.08
CA ARG A 940 -6.19 24.19 18.03
C ARG A 940 -5.97 24.95 19.35
N SER A 941 -7.04 25.14 20.12
CA SER A 941 -6.98 25.76 21.46
C SER A 941 -6.09 25.00 22.43
N PHE A 942 -5.83 23.71 22.22
CA PHE A 942 -4.95 22.90 23.07
C PHE A 942 -3.50 23.38 22.99
N ALA A 943 -3.02 23.74 21.80
CA ALA A 943 -1.66 24.23 21.61
C ALA A 943 -1.43 25.61 22.25
N ALA A 944 -2.50 26.40 22.45
CA ALA A 944 -2.44 27.69 23.13
C ALA A 944 -2.41 27.59 24.66
N ARG A 945 -2.55 26.38 25.22
CA ARG A 945 -2.61 26.17 26.67
C ARG A 945 -1.23 25.87 27.23
N PRO A 946 -0.73 26.65 28.21
CA PRO A 946 0.60 26.44 28.80
C PRO A 946 0.68 25.16 29.65
N ASP A 947 -0.47 24.61 30.06
CA ASP A 947 -0.58 23.38 30.84
C ASP A 947 -0.70 22.11 29.99
N VAL A 948 -0.61 22.21 28.66
CA VAL A 948 -0.67 21.08 27.72
C VAL A 948 0.54 21.10 26.79
N VAL A 949 1.27 19.98 26.71
CA VAL A 949 2.44 19.80 25.84
C VAL A 949 2.12 18.71 24.82
N LEU A 950 2.07 19.10 23.54
CA LEU A 950 1.81 18.21 22.43
C LEU A 950 3.14 17.78 21.80
N LEU A 951 3.55 16.52 21.98
CA LEU A 951 4.82 16.02 21.46
C LEU A 951 4.76 15.59 19.99
N GLY A 952 3.57 15.24 19.50
CA GLY A 952 3.44 14.58 18.19
C GLY A 952 3.91 13.12 18.24
N ARG A 953 4.35 12.58 17.10
CA ARG A 953 4.92 11.23 17.04
C ARG A 953 6.24 11.19 17.81
N VAL A 954 6.40 10.19 18.67
CA VAL A 954 7.63 9.92 19.43
C VAL A 954 7.99 8.46 19.16
N ASP A 955 9.21 8.21 18.69
CA ASP A 955 9.64 6.85 18.33
C ASP A 955 10.04 6.01 19.56
N ASP A 956 10.53 6.64 20.63
CA ASP A 956 10.79 5.98 21.91
C ASP A 956 10.15 6.74 23.10
N LEU A 957 9.19 6.10 23.75
CA LEU A 957 8.46 6.63 24.90
C LEU A 957 9.11 6.31 26.26
N SER A 958 10.16 5.49 26.30
CA SER A 958 10.79 5.00 27.53
C SER A 958 11.15 6.13 28.50
N ALA A 959 11.76 7.20 27.97
CA ALA A 959 12.11 8.38 28.75
C ALA A 959 10.89 9.12 29.31
N TRP A 960 9.78 9.14 28.59
CA TRP A 960 8.54 9.81 29.03
C TRP A 960 7.82 9.02 30.13
N TYR A 961 7.83 7.69 30.05
CA TYR A 961 7.33 6.85 31.15
C TYR A 961 8.12 7.03 32.44
N GLY A 962 9.42 7.30 32.34
CA GLY A 962 10.28 7.58 33.50
C GLY A 962 10.21 9.02 34.03
N LYS A 963 9.84 9.99 33.19
CA LYS A 963 9.67 11.40 33.58
C LYS A 963 8.30 11.67 34.20
N CYS A 964 7.26 11.03 33.68
CA CYS A 964 5.88 11.32 34.08
C CYS A 964 5.54 10.67 35.44
N ARG A 965 4.71 11.33 36.26
CA ARG A 965 4.32 10.79 37.57
C ARG A 965 3.10 9.88 37.48
N ILE A 966 2.13 10.21 36.63
CA ILE A 966 0.95 9.36 36.41
C ILE A 966 0.63 9.28 34.91
N PHE A 967 0.02 8.16 34.51
CA PHE A 967 -0.61 8.01 33.21
C PHE A 967 -2.13 8.17 33.35
N VAL A 968 -2.78 8.78 32.36
CA VAL A 968 -4.24 8.89 32.32
C VAL A 968 -4.83 8.21 31.09
N ALA A 969 -5.91 7.47 31.29
CA ALA A 969 -6.68 6.82 30.22
C ALA A 969 -8.18 7.13 30.38
N PRO A 970 -8.63 8.37 30.07
CA PRO A 970 -10.01 8.83 30.31
C PRO A 970 -10.99 8.39 29.22
N THR A 971 -10.89 7.14 28.76
CA THR A 971 -11.63 6.64 27.59
C THR A 971 -13.06 6.28 27.94
N ARG A 972 -14.02 6.91 27.24
CA ARG A 972 -15.45 6.76 27.50
C ARG A 972 -16.11 5.64 26.69
N PHE A 973 -15.54 5.28 25.55
CA PHE A 973 -15.98 4.16 24.71
C PHE A 973 -14.76 3.52 24.01
N SER A 974 -14.72 2.19 23.93
CA SER A 974 -13.64 1.42 23.29
C SER A 974 -14.05 -0.05 23.14
N ALA A 975 -13.23 -0.84 22.45
CA ALA A 975 -13.28 -2.31 22.43
C ALA A 975 -11.86 -2.86 22.55
N GLY A 976 -11.73 -4.12 22.94
CA GLY A 976 -10.45 -4.80 23.12
C GLY A 976 -9.68 -4.36 24.36
N ILE A 977 -8.41 -4.75 24.42
CA ILE A 977 -7.48 -4.42 25.50
C ILE A 977 -6.82 -3.06 25.25
N PRO A 978 -6.82 -2.12 26.22
CA PRO A 978 -6.16 -0.83 26.06
C PRO A 978 -4.64 -0.96 26.20
N LEU A 979 -3.94 -1.30 25.10
CA LEU A 979 -2.49 -1.51 25.07
C LEU A 979 -1.69 -0.37 25.72
N LYS A 980 -2.12 0.89 25.56
CA LYS A 980 -1.50 2.06 26.19
C LYS A 980 -1.40 1.99 27.72
N ILE A 981 -2.34 1.31 28.38
CA ILE A 981 -2.31 1.07 29.83
C ILE A 981 -1.32 -0.04 30.16
N VAL A 982 -1.38 -1.16 29.42
CA VAL A 982 -0.48 -2.30 29.59
C VAL A 982 0.98 -1.87 29.40
N GLU A 983 1.25 -1.06 28.37
CA GLU A 983 2.56 -0.50 28.09
C GLU A 983 3.03 0.45 29.21
N ALA A 984 2.19 1.41 29.64
CA ALA A 984 2.53 2.31 30.74
C ALA A 984 2.83 1.54 32.05
N ALA A 985 2.02 0.53 32.36
CA ALA A 985 2.23 -0.36 33.50
C ALA A 985 3.53 -1.16 33.37
N GLY A 986 3.88 -1.64 32.17
CA GLY A 986 5.13 -2.35 31.88
C GLY A 986 6.37 -1.50 32.19
N TYR A 987 6.30 -0.18 31.95
CA TYR A 987 7.35 0.76 32.35
C TYR A 987 7.25 1.25 33.81
N GLY A 988 6.30 0.70 34.58
CA GLY A 988 6.09 1.01 35.98
C GLY A 988 5.46 2.38 36.22
N LEU A 989 4.65 2.90 35.31
CA LEU A 989 3.92 4.16 35.49
C LEU A 989 2.47 3.89 35.92
N PRO A 990 2.07 4.24 37.17
CA PRO A 990 0.70 4.06 37.66
C PRO A 990 -0.35 4.82 36.85
N VAL A 991 -1.52 4.19 36.72
CA VAL A 991 -2.58 4.61 35.79
C VAL A 991 -3.85 5.03 36.52
N VAL A 992 -4.45 6.14 36.06
CA VAL A 992 -5.86 6.46 36.31
C VAL A 992 -6.67 6.19 35.03
N ALA A 993 -7.70 5.37 35.13
CA ALA A 993 -8.54 4.96 33.99
C ALA A 993 -10.03 5.00 34.33
N THR A 994 -10.88 4.81 33.31
CA THR A 994 -12.33 4.62 33.51
C THR A 994 -12.65 3.17 33.89
N SER A 995 -13.83 2.95 34.47
CA SER A 995 -14.29 1.60 34.84
C SER A 995 -14.48 0.71 33.61
N LEU A 996 -14.74 1.30 32.44
CA LEU A 996 -14.74 0.62 31.16
C LEU A 996 -13.40 -0.08 30.90
N LEU A 997 -12.28 0.64 31.00
CA LEU A 997 -10.96 0.09 30.73
C LEU A 997 -10.52 -0.91 31.81
N ALA A 998 -10.88 -0.66 33.07
CA ALA A 998 -10.62 -1.60 34.17
C ALA A 998 -11.32 -2.95 33.94
N ARG A 999 -12.59 -2.94 33.49
CA ARG A 999 -13.33 -4.16 33.13
C ARG A 999 -12.74 -4.89 31.93
N GLN A 1000 -12.28 -4.16 30.90
CA GLN A 1000 -11.63 -4.77 29.73
C GLN A 1000 -10.33 -5.49 30.12
N LEU A 1001 -9.54 -4.90 31.03
CA LEU A 1001 -8.30 -5.48 31.53
C LEU A 1001 -8.52 -6.56 32.60
N GLY A 1002 -9.69 -6.59 33.25
CA GLY A 1002 -9.90 -7.38 34.46
C GLY A 1002 -9.03 -6.93 35.63
N TRP A 1003 -8.80 -5.62 35.75
CA TRP A 1003 -7.96 -4.99 36.79
C TRP A 1003 -8.83 -4.30 37.85
N ASN A 1004 -8.33 -4.18 39.07
CA ASN A 1004 -9.06 -3.69 40.23
C ASN A 1004 -8.63 -2.29 40.64
N ASP A 1005 -9.62 -1.48 41.06
CA ASP A 1005 -9.39 -0.15 41.63
C ASP A 1005 -8.59 -0.25 42.93
N GLY A 1006 -7.51 0.53 43.04
CA GLY A 1006 -6.63 0.56 44.20
C GLY A 1006 -5.54 -0.52 44.22
N VAL A 1007 -5.53 -1.45 43.25
CA VAL A 1007 -4.53 -2.53 43.18
C VAL A 1007 -3.65 -2.40 41.94
N GLU A 1008 -4.20 -2.51 40.73
CA GLU A 1008 -3.41 -2.38 39.49
C GLU A 1008 -3.58 -1.01 38.81
N LEU A 1009 -4.68 -0.30 39.09
CA LEU A 1009 -4.95 1.05 38.61
C LEU A 1009 -5.90 1.79 39.56
N LEU A 1010 -6.14 3.08 39.32
CA LEU A 1010 -7.25 3.80 39.95
C LEU A 1010 -8.37 4.09 38.96
N VAL A 1011 -9.62 4.01 39.41
CA VAL A 1011 -10.83 4.14 38.58
C VAL A 1011 -11.60 5.43 38.87
N GLY A 1012 -11.98 6.16 37.81
CA GLY A 1012 -12.97 7.22 37.86
C GLY A 1012 -13.76 7.35 36.55
N ASP A 1013 -15.07 7.58 36.62
CA ASP A 1013 -15.96 7.66 35.44
C ASP A 1013 -16.52 9.08 35.20
N ASP A 1014 -16.59 9.89 36.24
CA ASP A 1014 -17.02 11.30 36.20
C ASP A 1014 -15.84 12.25 36.44
N PRO A 1015 -15.95 13.55 36.05
CA PRO A 1015 -14.84 14.49 36.17
C PRO A 1015 -14.29 14.64 37.59
N GLU A 1016 -15.17 14.67 38.59
CA GLU A 1016 -14.83 14.84 40.01
C GLU A 1016 -14.08 13.63 40.55
N THR A 1017 -14.59 12.42 40.30
CA THR A 1017 -13.94 11.19 40.73
C THR A 1017 -12.62 10.98 39.98
N PHE A 1018 -12.58 11.22 38.67
CA PHE A 1018 -11.34 11.10 37.89
C PHE A 1018 -10.27 12.08 38.39
N ALA A 1019 -10.63 13.33 38.64
CA ALA A 1019 -9.71 14.33 39.20
C ALA A 1019 -9.20 13.92 40.58
N ARG A 1020 -10.08 13.41 41.44
CA ARG A 1020 -9.72 12.90 42.77
C ARG A 1020 -8.70 11.76 42.69
N GLN A 1021 -8.90 10.78 41.81
CA GLN A 1021 -7.94 9.68 41.65
C GLN A 1021 -6.58 10.15 41.12
N CYS A 1022 -6.57 11.08 40.16
CA CYS A 1022 -5.34 11.74 39.72
C CYS A 1022 -4.61 12.40 40.90
N LEU A 1023 -5.32 13.14 41.75
CA LEU A 1023 -4.72 13.80 42.92
C LEU A 1023 -4.16 12.79 43.93
N ARG A 1024 -4.86 11.68 44.18
CA ARG A 1024 -4.40 10.61 45.08
C ARG A 1024 -3.08 10.01 44.60
N LEU A 1025 -3.03 9.49 43.36
CA LEU A 1025 -1.78 8.92 42.81
C LEU A 1025 -0.65 9.95 42.73
N TYR A 1026 -0.95 11.22 42.50
CA TYR A 1026 0.08 12.25 42.38
C TYR A 1026 0.65 12.70 43.74
N ARG A 1027 -0.08 12.51 44.84
CA ARG A 1027 0.27 13.03 46.17
C ARG A 1027 0.60 11.96 47.22
N GLU A 1028 0.18 10.71 47.02
CA GLU A 1028 0.34 9.62 47.98
C GLU A 1028 1.40 8.61 47.47
N PRO A 1029 2.67 8.70 47.90
CA PRO A 1029 3.74 7.84 47.41
C PRO A 1029 3.51 6.35 47.68
N ASP A 1030 2.92 6.01 48.84
CA ASP A 1030 2.65 4.61 49.22
C ASP A 1030 1.58 3.98 48.33
N LEU A 1031 0.52 4.75 48.01
CA LEU A 1031 -0.51 4.32 47.06
C LEU A 1031 0.09 4.17 45.65
N TRP A 1032 0.94 5.11 45.24
CA TRP A 1032 1.64 5.05 43.95
C TRP A 1032 2.48 3.77 43.83
N ALA A 1033 3.26 3.44 44.86
CA ALA A 1033 4.09 2.24 44.89
C ALA A 1033 3.24 0.95 44.91
N THR A 1034 2.12 0.96 45.65
CA THR A 1034 1.17 -0.16 45.68
C THR A 1034 0.58 -0.44 44.30
N VAL A 1035 0.10 0.61 43.63
CA VAL A 1035 -0.49 0.51 42.29
C VAL A 1035 0.56 0.08 41.25
N GLN A 1036 1.77 0.62 41.34
CA GLN A 1036 2.88 0.23 40.48
C GLN A 1036 3.20 -1.27 40.62
N ALA A 1037 3.35 -1.76 41.86
CA ALA A 1037 3.69 -3.15 42.14
C ALA A 1037 2.58 -4.11 41.67
N GLY A 1038 1.32 -3.77 41.93
CA GLY A 1038 0.17 -4.54 41.46
C GLY A 1038 0.11 -4.63 39.94
N ALA A 1039 0.29 -3.50 39.25
CA ALA A 1039 0.30 -3.45 37.79
C ALA A 1039 1.45 -4.28 37.21
N LEU A 1040 2.68 -4.12 37.70
CA LEU A 1040 3.85 -4.88 37.22
C LEU A 1040 3.68 -6.39 37.44
N ALA A 1041 3.14 -6.82 38.58
CA ALA A 1041 2.86 -8.24 38.84
C ALA A 1041 1.83 -8.81 37.85
N ARG A 1042 0.88 -7.97 37.39
CA ARG A 1042 -0.09 -8.37 36.37
C ARG A 1042 0.54 -8.44 34.98
N ILE A 1043 1.44 -7.52 34.63
CA ILE A 1043 2.23 -7.56 33.38
C ILE A 1043 3.02 -8.85 33.29
N ASP A 1044 3.78 -9.19 34.33
CA ASP A 1044 4.62 -10.40 34.35
C ASP A 1044 3.79 -11.69 34.19
N ARG A 1045 2.62 -11.73 34.83
CA ARG A 1045 1.73 -12.90 34.81
C ARG A 1045 0.98 -13.11 33.50
N GLU A 1046 0.53 -12.04 32.84
CA GLU A 1046 -0.44 -12.15 31.73
C GLU A 1046 0.04 -11.60 30.39
N TYR A 1047 1.01 -10.70 30.41
CA TYR A 1047 1.46 -9.98 29.23
C TYR A 1047 2.93 -10.22 28.91
N SER A 1048 3.65 -11.01 29.72
CA SER A 1048 5.04 -11.34 29.46
C SER A 1048 5.21 -12.02 28.11
N ARG A 1049 6.37 -11.80 27.50
CA ARG A 1049 6.73 -12.45 26.24
C ARG A 1049 6.62 -13.97 26.35
N ASP A 1050 7.11 -14.54 27.45
CA ASP A 1050 7.09 -15.99 27.69
C ASP A 1050 5.65 -16.53 27.72
N CYS A 1051 4.74 -15.87 28.44
CA CYS A 1051 3.33 -16.26 28.46
C CYS A 1051 2.68 -16.19 27.06
N PHE A 1052 3.02 -15.16 26.27
CA PHE A 1052 2.52 -15.04 24.90
C PHE A 1052 3.07 -16.16 24.01
N HIS A 1053 4.37 -16.46 24.10
CA HIS A 1053 5.00 -17.56 23.36
C HIS A 1053 4.41 -18.93 23.76
N ASP A 1054 4.23 -19.20 25.05
CA ASP A 1054 3.62 -20.43 25.53
C ASP A 1054 2.18 -20.61 24.99
N ALA A 1055 1.41 -19.53 24.91
CA ALA A 1055 0.08 -19.55 24.32
C ALA A 1055 0.11 -19.88 22.81
N VAL A 1056 1.07 -19.33 22.06
CA VAL A 1056 1.29 -19.67 20.65
C VAL A 1056 1.75 -21.13 20.51
N ALA A 1057 2.68 -21.59 21.34
CA ALA A 1057 3.14 -22.97 21.35
C ALA A 1057 2.00 -23.96 21.59
N ALA A 1058 1.14 -23.67 22.58
CA ALA A 1058 -0.04 -24.48 22.88
C ALA A 1058 -1.05 -24.48 21.73
N LEU A 1059 -1.26 -23.35 21.05
CA LEU A 1059 -2.06 -23.28 19.83
C LEU A 1059 -1.51 -24.19 18.73
N LEU A 1060 -0.20 -24.11 18.48
CA LEU A 1060 0.46 -24.90 17.43
C LEU A 1060 0.51 -26.40 17.74
N ALA A 1061 0.47 -26.80 19.01
CA ALA A 1061 0.40 -28.21 19.40
C ALA A 1061 -0.92 -28.89 19.00
N ASP A 1062 -2.04 -28.15 19.09
CA ASP A 1062 -3.39 -28.67 18.79
C ASP A 1062 -3.77 -28.50 17.31
N TYR A 1063 -3.15 -27.53 16.64
CA TYR A 1063 -3.23 -27.34 15.20
C TYR A 1063 -1.86 -27.57 14.56
N PRO A 1064 -1.32 -28.80 14.66
CA PRO A 1064 0.01 -29.11 14.16
C PRO A 1064 0.01 -28.93 12.66
N ALA A 1065 0.87 -28.03 12.20
CA ALA A 1065 1.11 -27.88 10.79
C ALA A 1065 2.10 -28.96 10.32
N GLY A 1066 1.82 -29.57 9.17
CA GLY A 1066 2.55 -30.76 8.70
C GLY A 1066 1.92 -32.11 9.04
N ARG A 1067 0.60 -32.31 8.83
CA ARG A 1067 0.12 -33.67 8.51
C ARG A 1067 0.80 -34.08 7.19
N ARG A 1068 1.96 -34.74 7.26
CA ARG A 1068 2.44 -35.57 6.16
C ARG A 1068 1.27 -36.47 5.77
N ARG A 1069 0.74 -36.30 4.56
CA ARG A 1069 -0.02 -37.40 3.95
C ARG A 1069 0.89 -38.63 4.05
N PRO A 1070 0.41 -39.78 4.55
CA PRO A 1070 1.13 -41.00 4.31
C PRO A 1070 1.26 -41.11 2.78
N GLU A 1071 2.49 -41.19 2.29
CA GLU A 1071 2.76 -41.54 0.91
C GLU A 1071 2.08 -42.90 0.66
N GLY A 1072 1.01 -42.90 -0.14
CA GLY A 1072 0.26 -44.10 -0.49
C GLY A 1072 -1.26 -43.92 -0.47
N ALA A 1073 -1.80 -43.26 -1.50
CA ALA A 1073 -3.11 -43.54 -2.07
C ALA A 1073 -3.08 -43.25 -3.58
#